data_AF-A0A950TPG1-F1
#
_entry.id   AF-A0A950TPG1-F1
#
_cell.length_a   1.000
_cell.length_b   1.000
_cell.length_c   1.000
_cell.angle_alpha   90.00
_cell.angle_beta   90.00
_cell.angle_gamma   90.00
#
_symmetry.space_group_name_H-M   'P 1'
#
loop_
_entity.id
_entity.type
_entity.pdbx_description
1 polymer ?
#
loop_
_entity_poly.entity_id
_entity_poly.type
_entity_poly.pdbx_seq_one_letter_code
_entity_poly.pdbx_strand_id
1 'polypeptide(L)'
;MRRERFVKALVAAAVSLFIVVQPCAAASRRTPVAPCDWAVEEVFVSPGKIGDKDRKALDKLLDALVAAIGAAAAEVKAIKTAIDKLGPGGDVVDVDVIYVCTDKAGKITRIRKTLDGNTEALHWAAKTNLLTGVAKDDNEREKKKILDHNKPKVSCCKPPPAAPNGGIKSGLDLKNFSTPYGDLILHYPADISAGDTISGTVTVEPAGDTPAQKEANSGQLDGYVVEVEHQRPTAGHPWIKWLVAGAVVSYVVLDKQGRKVGEGSIPVAPNPSGSVDPSPKPSDFHLPEIGQAGRAVAIGGSFGGDIGKTRATLGGQPVNIIAESPRAAFLQLPADVVGVRDLALSERDVTMHTPFRCIGVGLSAGKTSLRRGETTTMTVRVSGLADLAHDIWLKLTNTSTNVLHVGGGDVQTINVRPSDVREGLFTKVFDLTGASPGGFVINVNLITDQIAGDEDGLGGAPVPSATMRKFERQVTEAYKKRREAEKAAADAAAKRAAANALKKAADEAKKAADRAEKNDAPLKADERKKSDDAAKAAADAEKAAQTAENDAKQKGADSAQADTDRDKTGAGISDDAKNDIYKKLAGEAEAAANEAQGEADHYKEINDADKKAGRDPDPKNVDYEERKAAEAAEKKAEADAMKKLIKP
;
A
#
# COMPACT_ATOMS: atom_id res chain seq x y z
N MET A 1 -2.83 68.38 -46.11
CA MET A 1 -1.82 67.59 -45.34
C MET A 1 -1.91 67.94 -43.87
N ARG A 2 -1.89 66.93 -42.99
CA ARG A 2 -2.21 66.96 -41.55
C ARG A 2 -3.66 67.28 -41.19
N ARG A 3 -4.59 66.46 -41.70
CA ARG A 3 -5.92 66.19 -41.09
C ARG A 3 -6.55 64.92 -41.69
N GLU A 4 -5.74 63.87 -41.81
CA GLU A 4 -6.12 62.59 -42.46
C GLU A 4 -6.02 61.39 -41.48
N ARG A 5 -6.13 61.67 -40.18
CA ARG A 5 -6.24 60.67 -39.10
C ARG A 5 -7.27 61.16 -38.09
N PHE A 6 -8.54 61.16 -38.47
CA PHE A 6 -9.67 61.23 -37.53
C PHE A 6 -11.05 60.88 -38.16
N VAL A 7 -11.13 60.66 -39.48
CA VAL A 7 -12.40 60.41 -40.20
C VAL A 7 -12.53 58.97 -40.72
N LYS A 8 -11.69 58.03 -40.25
CA LYS A 8 -11.83 56.58 -40.53
C LYS A 8 -12.44 55.77 -39.37
N ALA A 9 -13.02 56.44 -38.37
CA ALA A 9 -13.46 55.80 -37.12
C ALA A 9 -14.98 55.79 -36.86
N LEU A 10 -15.83 56.40 -37.69
CA LEU A 10 -17.28 56.35 -37.45
C LEU A 10 -18.04 56.44 -38.76
N VAL A 11 -19.06 55.57 -38.90
CA VAL A 11 -20.00 55.42 -40.02
C VAL A 11 -19.63 54.31 -41.02
N ALA A 12 -19.76 53.07 -40.57
CA ALA A 12 -20.40 51.98 -41.33
C ALA A 12 -20.71 50.82 -40.36
N ALA A 13 -21.76 51.01 -39.56
CA ALA A 13 -22.51 49.90 -39.04
C ALA A 13 -23.22 49.22 -40.22
N ALA A 14 -23.10 47.90 -40.35
CA ALA A 14 -24.24 46.98 -40.47
C ALA A 14 -23.81 45.61 -41.05
N VAL A 15 -24.43 44.57 -40.49
CA VAL A 15 -24.61 43.22 -41.06
C VAL A 15 -23.35 42.36 -41.18
N SER A 16 -23.14 41.47 -40.21
CA SER A 16 -22.97 40.04 -40.53
C SER A 16 -23.16 39.18 -39.28
N LEU A 17 -24.19 38.36 -39.39
CA LEU A 17 -24.63 37.26 -38.55
C LEU A 17 -23.52 36.19 -38.47
N PHE A 18 -22.92 35.97 -37.29
CA PHE A 18 -22.10 34.78 -37.06
C PHE A 18 -22.98 33.68 -36.47
N ILE A 19 -23.34 32.72 -37.31
CA ILE A 19 -23.67 31.36 -36.90
C ILE A 19 -22.33 30.74 -36.46
N VAL A 20 -22.13 30.53 -35.17
CA VAL A 20 -21.14 29.57 -34.68
C VAL A 20 -21.84 28.20 -34.70
N VAL A 21 -21.64 27.46 -35.78
CA VAL A 21 -21.86 26.01 -35.78
C VAL A 21 -20.76 25.42 -34.90
N GLN A 22 -21.11 24.94 -33.71
CA GLN A 22 -20.26 24.02 -32.96
C GLN A 22 -20.10 22.73 -33.78
N PRO A 23 -18.88 22.31 -34.14
CA PRO A 23 -18.68 20.93 -34.56
C PRO A 23 -18.80 20.02 -33.34
N CYS A 24 -19.65 19.01 -33.50
CA CYS A 24 -19.87 17.88 -32.61
C CYS A 24 -18.57 17.26 -32.06
N ALA A 25 -18.62 16.92 -30.77
CA ALA A 25 -18.03 15.74 -30.14
C ALA A 25 -16.67 15.26 -30.70
N ALA A 26 -15.60 15.98 -30.37
CA ALA A 26 -14.31 15.33 -30.23
C ALA A 26 -14.39 14.46 -28.95
N ALA A 27 -14.42 13.14 -29.12
CA ALA A 27 -14.28 12.21 -28.01
C ALA A 27 -12.95 12.49 -27.29
N SER A 28 -13.04 13.07 -26.09
CA SER A 28 -11.91 13.32 -25.21
C SER A 28 -11.20 11.99 -24.93
N ARG A 29 -10.00 11.81 -25.48
CA ARG A 29 -9.13 10.66 -25.18
C ARG A 29 -8.77 10.72 -23.70
N ARG A 30 -9.47 9.94 -22.87
CA ARG A 30 -9.13 9.76 -21.46
C ARG A 30 -7.81 9.00 -21.40
N THR A 31 -6.79 9.57 -20.74
CA THR A 31 -5.61 8.79 -20.32
C THR A 31 -6.09 7.58 -19.53
N PRO A 32 -5.58 6.37 -19.81
CA PRO A 32 -5.97 5.18 -19.06
C PRO A 32 -5.64 5.40 -17.58
N VAL A 33 -6.67 5.44 -16.76
CA VAL A 33 -6.55 5.57 -15.31
C VAL A 33 -6.18 4.19 -14.77
N ALA A 34 -5.14 4.12 -13.93
CA ALA A 34 -4.78 2.87 -13.29
C ALA A 34 -5.99 2.31 -12.51
N PRO A 35 -6.32 1.01 -12.65
CA PRO A 35 -7.44 0.43 -11.91
C PRO A 35 -7.25 0.64 -10.40
N CYS A 36 -8.35 0.88 -9.69
CA CYS A 36 -8.39 1.23 -8.26
C CYS A 36 -7.95 2.65 -7.88
N ASP A 37 -7.57 3.52 -8.82
CA ASP A 37 -7.26 4.91 -8.52
C ASP A 37 -8.41 5.86 -8.89
N TRP A 38 -8.66 6.87 -8.04
CA TRP A 38 -9.67 7.88 -8.32
C TRP A 38 -9.13 8.88 -9.35
N ALA A 39 -9.88 9.09 -10.43
CA ALA A 39 -9.64 10.15 -11.40
C ALA A 39 -10.78 11.16 -11.36
N VAL A 40 -10.51 12.39 -11.78
CA VAL A 40 -11.56 13.39 -11.97
C VAL A 40 -12.25 13.10 -13.30
N GLU A 41 -13.55 12.84 -13.26
CA GLU A 41 -14.35 12.64 -14.46
C GLU A 41 -14.91 13.97 -14.97
N GLU A 42 -15.48 14.76 -14.06
CA GLU A 42 -16.18 15.99 -14.42
C GLU A 42 -16.14 17.00 -13.26
N VAL A 43 -16.25 18.26 -13.62
CA VAL A 43 -16.29 19.40 -12.70
C VAL A 43 -17.48 20.25 -13.09
N PHE A 44 -18.36 20.53 -12.12
CA PHE A 44 -19.47 21.45 -12.29
C PHE A 44 -19.26 22.68 -11.44
N VAL A 45 -19.27 23.83 -12.10
CA VAL A 45 -19.18 25.14 -11.47
C VAL A 45 -20.59 25.70 -11.44
N SER A 46 -21.25 25.58 -10.30
CA SER A 46 -22.62 26.09 -10.12
C SER A 46 -22.57 27.51 -9.56
N PRO A 47 -23.18 28.52 -10.21
CA PRO A 47 -23.33 29.83 -9.58
C PRO A 47 -24.18 29.66 -8.31
N GLY A 48 -23.62 30.05 -7.17
CA GLY A 48 -24.29 29.95 -5.88
C GLY A 48 -25.58 30.76 -5.88
N LYS A 49 -26.62 30.22 -5.24
CA LYS A 49 -27.86 30.97 -5.02
C LYS A 49 -27.67 31.88 -3.80
N ILE A 50 -27.99 33.16 -3.92
CA ILE A 50 -28.09 34.06 -2.75
C ILE A 50 -29.07 33.44 -1.75
N GLY A 51 -28.65 33.31 -0.50
CA GLY A 51 -29.55 32.92 0.58
C GLY A 51 -30.61 34.00 0.83
N ASP A 52 -31.80 33.60 1.27
CA ASP A 52 -32.93 34.52 1.50
C ASP A 52 -32.60 35.69 2.44
N LYS A 53 -31.65 35.49 3.36
CA LYS A 53 -31.19 36.50 4.30
C LYS A 53 -30.40 37.62 3.61
N ASP A 54 -29.49 37.26 2.72
CA ASP A 54 -28.65 38.22 1.99
C ASP A 54 -29.47 38.93 0.91
N ARG A 55 -30.46 38.24 0.35
CA ARG A 55 -31.44 38.86 -0.56
C ARG A 55 -32.20 40.00 0.12
N LYS A 56 -32.69 39.75 1.33
CA LYS A 56 -33.39 40.76 2.15
C LYS A 56 -32.46 41.93 2.52
N ALA A 57 -31.19 41.67 2.80
CA ALA A 57 -30.22 42.71 3.10
C ALA A 57 -29.92 43.59 1.88
N LEU A 58 -29.76 42.97 0.71
CA LEU A 58 -29.55 43.66 -0.56
C LEU A 58 -30.75 44.51 -0.95
N ASP A 59 -31.98 43.97 -0.81
CA ASP A 59 -33.21 44.73 -1.04
C ASP A 59 -33.28 45.97 -0.16
N LYS A 60 -32.94 45.84 1.13
CA LYS A 60 -32.95 46.96 2.07
C LYS A 60 -31.91 48.04 1.72
N LEU A 61 -30.74 47.65 1.22
CA LEU A 61 -29.70 48.57 0.74
C LEU A 61 -30.13 49.31 -0.53
N LEU A 62 -30.75 48.60 -1.48
CA LEU A 62 -31.29 49.21 -2.69
C LEU A 62 -32.41 50.21 -2.37
N ASP A 63 -33.32 49.86 -1.45
CA ASP A 63 -34.41 50.76 -1.05
C ASP A 63 -33.86 52.01 -0.33
N ALA A 64 -32.83 51.87 0.50
CA ALA A 64 -32.16 53.00 1.16
C ALA A 64 -31.42 53.91 0.17
N LEU A 65 -30.78 53.32 -0.85
CA LEU A 65 -30.10 54.07 -1.90
C LEU A 65 -31.10 54.93 -2.69
N VAL A 66 -32.26 54.38 -3.03
CA VAL A 66 -33.34 55.08 -3.75
C VAL A 66 -33.88 56.25 -2.96
N ALA A 67 -34.08 56.06 -1.65
CA ALA A 67 -34.48 57.14 -0.76
C ALA A 67 -33.43 58.27 -0.70
N ALA A 68 -32.14 57.93 -0.81
CA ALA A 68 -31.06 58.91 -0.77
C ALA A 68 -30.88 59.71 -2.07
N ILE A 69 -31.17 59.12 -3.23
CA ILE A 69 -30.93 59.76 -4.54
C ILE A 69 -32.20 60.18 -5.29
N GLY A 70 -33.39 59.88 -4.76
CA GLY A 70 -34.67 60.31 -5.34
C GLY A 70 -35.02 59.64 -6.68
N ALA A 71 -34.43 58.48 -6.99
CA ALA A 71 -34.63 57.79 -8.26
C ALA A 71 -36.07 57.28 -8.44
N ALA A 72 -36.56 57.26 -9.69
CA ALA A 72 -37.91 56.82 -10.01
C ALA A 72 -38.06 55.29 -9.84
N ALA A 73 -39.16 54.85 -9.22
CA ALA A 73 -39.40 53.44 -8.86
C ALA A 73 -39.28 52.43 -10.04
N ALA A 74 -39.47 52.89 -11.27
CA ALA A 74 -39.32 52.07 -12.48
C ALA A 74 -37.85 51.68 -12.76
N GLU A 75 -36.91 52.57 -12.51
CA GLU A 75 -35.47 52.31 -12.70
C GLU A 75 -34.95 51.33 -11.66
N VAL A 76 -35.45 51.45 -10.43
CA VAL A 76 -35.17 50.51 -9.32
C VAL A 76 -35.69 49.12 -9.65
N LYS A 77 -36.91 49.02 -10.17
CA LYS A 77 -37.50 47.75 -10.59
C LYS A 77 -36.72 47.13 -11.75
N ALA A 78 -36.24 47.93 -12.70
CA ALA A 78 -35.37 47.46 -13.77
C ALA A 78 -34.03 46.95 -13.25
N ILE A 79 -33.41 47.63 -12.27
CA ILE A 79 -32.17 47.20 -11.61
C ILE A 79 -32.40 45.92 -10.79
N LYS A 80 -33.46 45.82 -9.99
CA LYS A 80 -33.82 44.59 -9.26
C LYS A 80 -34.06 43.41 -10.21
N THR A 81 -34.77 43.65 -11.32
CA THR A 81 -35.01 42.63 -12.36
C THR A 81 -33.71 42.23 -13.08
N ALA A 82 -32.80 43.17 -13.30
CA ALA A 82 -31.48 42.88 -13.88
C ALA A 82 -30.59 42.09 -12.91
N ILE A 83 -30.61 42.42 -11.61
CA ILE A 83 -29.90 41.67 -10.56
C ILE A 83 -30.45 40.24 -10.43
N ASP A 84 -31.77 40.08 -10.47
CA ASP A 84 -32.41 38.75 -10.42
C ASP A 84 -32.13 37.90 -11.66
N LYS A 85 -32.00 38.53 -12.85
CA LYS A 85 -31.67 37.84 -14.09
C LYS A 85 -30.17 37.55 -14.27
N LEU A 86 -29.31 38.38 -13.70
CA LEU A 86 -27.86 38.21 -13.82
C LEU A 86 -27.27 37.38 -12.68
N GLY A 87 -27.95 37.28 -11.53
CA GLY A 87 -27.36 36.82 -10.28
C GLY A 87 -26.22 37.76 -9.86
N PRO A 88 -26.03 38.09 -8.58
CA PRO A 88 -24.83 38.83 -8.22
C PRO A 88 -23.62 37.95 -8.51
N GLY A 89 -22.74 38.44 -9.38
CA GLY A 89 -21.39 37.90 -9.58
C GLY A 89 -20.52 38.15 -8.35
N GLY A 90 -20.86 37.51 -7.24
CA GLY A 90 -20.16 37.58 -5.96
C GLY A 90 -19.98 36.19 -5.37
N ASP A 91 -18.76 35.69 -5.53
CA ASP A 91 -17.96 34.93 -4.55
C ASP A 91 -18.45 33.60 -3.98
N VAL A 92 -19.68 33.15 -4.20
CA VAL A 92 -20.09 31.80 -3.81
C VAL A 92 -20.37 30.99 -5.06
N VAL A 93 -19.39 30.19 -5.44
CA VAL A 93 -19.52 29.21 -6.50
C VAL A 93 -19.38 27.85 -5.84
N ASP A 94 -20.46 27.08 -5.84
CA ASP A 94 -20.36 25.69 -5.43
C ASP A 94 -19.68 24.95 -6.57
N VAL A 95 -18.50 24.40 -6.30
CA VAL A 95 -17.83 23.55 -7.28
C VAL A 95 -17.96 22.10 -6.87
N ASP A 96 -18.68 21.35 -7.70
CA ASP A 96 -18.83 19.92 -7.55
C ASP A 96 -17.82 19.19 -8.42
N VAL A 97 -17.04 18.33 -7.80
CA VAL A 97 -16.10 17.43 -8.48
C VAL A 97 -16.68 16.03 -8.47
N ILE A 98 -16.82 15.42 -9.65
CA ILE A 98 -17.12 14.00 -9.78
C ILE A 98 -15.80 13.25 -9.91
N TYR A 99 -15.48 12.46 -8.88
CA TYR A 99 -14.41 11.48 -8.94
C TYR A 99 -14.97 10.15 -9.44
N VAL A 100 -14.29 9.54 -10.39
CA VAL A 100 -14.58 8.21 -10.93
C VAL A 100 -13.44 7.27 -10.59
N CYS A 101 -13.77 6.04 -10.28
CA CYS A 101 -12.76 5.00 -10.12
C CYS A 101 -13.32 3.69 -10.65
N THR A 102 -12.51 3.03 -11.48
CA THR A 102 -12.83 1.74 -12.07
C THR A 102 -12.08 0.68 -11.29
N ASP A 103 -12.80 -0.29 -10.71
CA ASP A 103 -12.17 -1.39 -10.01
C ASP A 103 -11.53 -2.40 -10.99
N LYS A 104 -10.84 -3.41 -10.45
CA LYS A 104 -10.19 -4.46 -11.26
C LYS A 104 -11.16 -5.29 -12.09
N ALA A 105 -12.45 -5.29 -11.76
CA ALA A 105 -13.50 -5.99 -12.50
C ALA A 105 -14.17 -5.09 -13.56
N GLY A 106 -13.71 -3.85 -13.74
CA GLY A 106 -14.31 -2.89 -14.66
C GLY A 106 -15.55 -2.19 -14.09
N LYS A 107 -15.91 -2.41 -12.82
CA LYS A 107 -17.05 -1.71 -12.20
C LYS A 107 -16.64 -0.28 -11.86
N ILE A 108 -17.44 0.66 -12.36
CA ILE A 108 -17.22 2.10 -12.20
C ILE A 108 -17.97 2.61 -10.97
N THR A 109 -17.25 3.24 -10.04
CA THR A 109 -17.82 3.94 -8.88
C THR A 109 -17.61 5.44 -9.05
N ARG A 110 -18.64 6.24 -8.74
CA ARG A 110 -18.60 7.71 -8.80
C ARG A 110 -18.92 8.31 -7.45
N ILE A 111 -18.17 9.32 -7.05
CA ILE A 111 -18.42 10.12 -5.84
C ILE A 111 -18.45 11.58 -6.24
N ARG A 112 -19.54 12.27 -5.86
CA ARG A 112 -19.63 13.73 -5.95
C ARG A 112 -19.07 14.33 -4.67
N LYS A 113 -18.16 15.30 -4.80
CA LYS A 113 -17.66 16.09 -3.69
C LYS A 113 -17.86 17.57 -3.98
N THR A 114 -18.64 18.23 -3.16
CA THR A 114 -18.82 19.68 -3.20
C THR A 114 -17.67 20.32 -2.42
N LEU A 115 -16.89 21.18 -3.07
CA LEU A 115 -15.85 21.95 -2.41
C LEU A 115 -16.50 23.08 -1.61
N ASP A 116 -16.05 23.32 -0.39
CA ASP A 116 -16.63 24.36 0.45
C ASP A 116 -16.31 25.77 -0.10
N GLY A 117 -17.32 26.63 -0.07
CA GLY A 117 -17.31 27.93 -0.74
C GLY A 117 -16.33 28.96 -0.17
N ASN A 118 -15.64 28.68 0.94
CA ASN A 118 -15.03 29.75 1.74
C ASN A 118 -13.52 29.94 1.54
N THR A 119 -12.79 29.11 0.78
CA THR A 119 -11.39 29.43 0.45
C THR A 119 -10.86 28.73 -0.81
N GLU A 120 -11.25 27.47 -1.05
CA GLU A 120 -10.72 26.69 -2.18
C GLU A 120 -11.52 26.90 -3.48
N ALA A 121 -12.87 26.98 -3.38
CA ALA A 121 -13.75 27.20 -4.54
C ALA A 121 -13.63 28.61 -5.14
N LEU A 122 -13.40 29.62 -4.30
CA LEU A 122 -13.20 31.01 -4.68
C LEU A 122 -11.97 31.22 -5.59
N HIS A 123 -10.86 30.55 -5.26
CA HIS A 123 -9.65 30.60 -6.08
C HIS A 123 -9.83 29.91 -7.44
N TRP A 124 -10.71 28.91 -7.51
CA TRP A 124 -11.01 28.16 -8.72
C TRP A 124 -11.93 28.92 -9.69
N ALA A 125 -13.01 29.51 -9.19
CA ALA A 125 -14.00 30.18 -10.03
C ALA A 125 -13.56 31.57 -10.50
N ALA A 126 -12.81 32.32 -9.68
CA ALA A 126 -12.40 33.68 -10.02
C ALA A 126 -11.36 33.77 -11.15
N LYS A 127 -10.67 32.68 -11.49
CA LYS A 127 -9.52 32.70 -12.41
C LYS A 127 -9.68 31.92 -13.71
N THR A 128 -10.69 31.06 -13.83
CA THR A 128 -10.84 30.15 -14.98
C THR A 128 -11.37 30.82 -16.26
N ASN A 129 -12.08 31.96 -16.16
CA ASN A 129 -12.72 32.59 -17.31
C ASN A 129 -11.96 33.76 -17.96
N LEU A 130 -10.81 34.21 -17.42
CA LEU A 130 -10.26 35.53 -17.80
C LEU A 130 -8.78 35.59 -18.24
N LEU A 131 -8.03 34.49 -18.32
CA LEU A 131 -6.57 34.59 -18.50
C LEU A 131 -6.00 33.71 -19.63
N THR A 132 -5.34 34.36 -20.60
CA THR A 132 -4.46 33.74 -21.61
C THR A 132 -2.98 33.93 -21.21
N GLY A 133 -2.11 32.95 -21.48
CA GLY A 133 -0.66 33.02 -21.21
C GLY A 133 -0.20 32.31 -19.93
N VAL A 134 0.95 32.73 -19.36
CA VAL A 134 1.66 32.12 -18.20
C VAL A 134 0.75 31.89 -16.99
N ALA A 135 -0.26 32.73 -16.80
CA ALA A 135 -1.24 32.58 -15.73
C ALA A 135 -2.13 31.33 -15.87
N LYS A 136 -2.24 30.76 -17.07
CA LYS A 136 -2.99 29.52 -17.32
C LYS A 136 -2.30 28.30 -16.69
N ASP A 137 -0.98 28.21 -16.81
CA ASP A 137 -0.21 27.06 -16.30
C ASP A 137 -0.20 27.04 -14.77
N ASP A 138 -0.10 28.21 -14.14
CA ASP A 138 -0.18 28.31 -12.67
C ASP A 138 -1.59 28.00 -12.15
N ASN A 139 -2.64 28.38 -12.90
CA ASN A 139 -4.01 27.99 -12.55
C ASN A 139 -4.25 26.49 -12.71
N GLU A 140 -3.76 25.85 -13.77
CA GLU A 140 -3.87 24.39 -13.91
C GLU A 140 -3.05 23.66 -12.83
N ARG A 141 -1.91 24.22 -12.40
CA ARG A 141 -1.12 23.70 -11.28
C ARG A 141 -1.88 23.78 -9.95
N GLU A 142 -2.50 24.91 -9.65
CA GLU A 142 -3.31 25.08 -8.43
C GLU A 142 -4.59 24.24 -8.47
N LYS A 143 -5.28 24.21 -9.60
CA LYS A 143 -6.42 23.32 -9.84
C LYS A 143 -6.04 21.87 -9.57
N LYS A 144 -4.90 21.40 -10.09
CA LYS A 144 -4.41 20.05 -9.82
C LYS A 144 -4.17 19.82 -8.34
N LYS A 145 -3.55 20.77 -7.62
CA LYS A 145 -3.35 20.66 -6.16
C LYS A 145 -4.67 20.54 -5.39
N ILE A 146 -5.68 21.33 -5.73
CA ILE A 146 -7.00 21.31 -5.07
C ILE A 146 -7.71 19.97 -5.36
N LEU A 147 -7.67 19.49 -6.60
CA LEU A 147 -8.24 18.20 -6.98
C LEU A 147 -7.51 17.05 -6.27
N ASP A 148 -6.18 17.08 -6.21
CA ASP A 148 -5.38 16.06 -5.51
C ASP A 148 -5.62 16.09 -3.99
N HIS A 149 -5.79 17.27 -3.39
CA HIS A 149 -6.13 17.43 -1.97
C HIS A 149 -7.51 16.84 -1.64
N ASN A 150 -8.47 17.04 -2.55
CA ASN A 150 -9.85 16.65 -2.34
C ASN A 150 -10.19 15.23 -2.84
N LYS A 151 -9.27 14.60 -3.58
CA LYS A 151 -9.37 13.21 -4.05
C LYS A 151 -9.61 12.26 -2.86
N PRO A 152 -10.58 11.32 -2.96
CA PRO A 152 -10.83 10.37 -1.89
C PRO A 152 -9.56 9.57 -1.53
N LYS A 153 -9.20 9.55 -0.24
CA LYS A 153 -8.00 8.85 0.26
C LYS A 153 -8.16 7.33 0.34
N VAL A 154 -9.39 6.85 0.36
CA VAL A 154 -9.71 5.42 0.33
C VAL A 154 -9.78 4.94 -1.11
N SER A 155 -9.04 3.89 -1.48
CA SER A 155 -9.14 3.26 -2.80
C SER A 155 -10.59 2.83 -3.06
N CYS A 156 -11.10 3.02 -4.29
CA CYS A 156 -12.44 2.55 -4.66
C CYS A 156 -12.52 1.04 -4.78
N CYS A 157 -11.38 0.37 -5.01
CA CYS A 157 -11.32 -1.05 -4.81
C CYS A 157 -11.50 -1.26 -3.33
N LYS A 158 -12.64 -1.88 -2.98
CA LYS A 158 -12.79 -2.61 -1.74
C LYS A 158 -11.48 -3.38 -1.61
N PRO A 159 -10.69 -3.17 -0.53
CA PRO A 159 -9.51 -4.00 -0.34
C PRO A 159 -10.01 -5.43 -0.54
N PRO A 160 -9.35 -6.24 -1.42
CA PRO A 160 -9.75 -7.64 -1.59
C PRO A 160 -9.96 -8.16 -0.17
N PRO A 161 -11.17 -8.65 0.19
CA PRO A 161 -11.60 -8.82 1.58
C PRO A 161 -10.44 -9.38 2.34
N ALA A 162 -9.80 -8.52 3.17
CA ALA A 162 -8.35 -8.58 3.46
C ALA A 162 -7.88 -10.01 3.31
N ALA A 163 -7.29 -10.35 2.14
CA ALA A 163 -7.18 -11.75 1.66
C ALA A 163 -7.02 -12.63 2.88
N PRO A 164 -8.08 -13.38 3.29
CA PRO A 164 -8.35 -13.73 4.68
C PRO A 164 -7.02 -14.02 5.28
N ASN A 165 -6.52 -13.12 6.14
CA ASN A 165 -5.14 -13.20 6.60
C ASN A 165 -4.94 -14.66 6.94
N GLY A 166 -4.19 -15.40 6.12
CA GLY A 166 -4.13 -16.86 6.24
C GLY A 166 -3.39 -17.28 7.52
N GLY A 167 -3.12 -16.32 8.41
CA GLY A 167 -3.05 -16.57 9.83
C GLY A 167 -4.45 -16.84 10.34
N ILE A 168 -4.80 -18.11 10.31
CA ILE A 168 -5.64 -18.81 11.29
C ILE A 168 -6.22 -17.84 12.31
N LYS A 169 -7.53 -17.60 12.23
CA LYS A 169 -8.26 -16.94 13.30
C LYS A 169 -7.94 -17.74 14.57
N SER A 170 -7.34 -17.10 15.56
CA SER A 170 -6.87 -17.69 16.82
C SER A 170 -7.99 -18.29 17.69
N GLY A 171 -9.17 -18.58 17.13
CA GLY A 171 -10.42 -18.85 17.84
C GLY A 171 -10.92 -17.66 18.67
N LEU A 172 -10.14 -16.57 18.75
CA LEU A 172 -10.39 -15.37 19.52
C LEU A 172 -10.57 -14.20 18.54
N ASP A 173 -11.71 -13.54 18.61
CA ASP A 173 -11.96 -12.29 17.89
C ASP A 173 -11.81 -11.09 18.84
N LEU A 174 -11.50 -9.94 18.25
CA LEU A 174 -11.24 -8.69 18.97
C LEU A 174 -12.18 -7.61 18.48
N LYS A 175 -12.70 -6.80 19.40
CA LYS A 175 -13.41 -5.57 19.06
C LYS A 175 -12.72 -4.37 19.72
N ASN A 176 -12.18 -3.49 18.88
CA ASN A 176 -11.50 -2.28 19.32
C ASN A 176 -12.47 -1.09 19.31
N PHE A 177 -12.38 -0.27 20.36
CA PHE A 177 -13.09 0.99 20.50
C PHE A 177 -12.10 2.10 20.80
N SER A 178 -11.91 3.01 19.85
CA SER A 178 -11.01 4.14 20.03
C SER A 178 -11.68 5.27 20.78
N THR A 179 -11.00 5.77 21.80
CA THR A 179 -11.41 6.92 22.62
C THR A 179 -10.32 8.00 22.56
N PRO A 180 -10.59 9.23 23.02
CA PRO A 180 -9.55 10.25 23.15
C PRO A 180 -8.39 9.87 24.08
N TYR A 181 -8.58 8.90 24.97
CA TYR A 181 -7.59 8.49 25.98
C TYR A 181 -6.84 7.20 25.60
N GLY A 182 -7.21 6.53 24.51
CA GLY A 182 -6.67 5.23 24.12
C GLY A 182 -7.74 4.28 23.59
N ASP A 183 -7.39 3.01 23.46
CA ASP A 183 -8.27 1.98 22.91
C ASP A 183 -8.82 1.06 24.01
N LEU A 184 -10.10 0.71 23.92
CA LEU A 184 -10.71 -0.40 24.66
C LEU A 184 -10.79 -1.61 23.73
N ILE A 185 -10.34 -2.77 24.19
CA ILE A 185 -10.29 -4.00 23.38
C ILE A 185 -11.10 -5.07 24.09
N LEU A 186 -12.26 -5.43 23.51
CA LEU A 186 -13.07 -6.56 23.94
C LEU A 186 -12.54 -7.84 23.29
N HIS A 187 -12.12 -8.79 24.11
CA HIS A 187 -11.71 -10.15 23.73
C HIS A 187 -12.90 -11.09 23.89
N TYR A 188 -13.25 -11.80 22.82
CA TYR A 188 -14.37 -12.75 22.84
C TYR A 188 -14.08 -13.95 21.91
N PRO A 189 -14.66 -15.13 22.18
CA PRO A 189 -14.49 -16.28 21.30
C PRO A 189 -15.05 -15.98 19.90
N ALA A 190 -14.43 -16.50 18.84
CA ALA A 190 -14.89 -16.35 17.46
C ALA A 190 -15.94 -17.41 17.09
N ASP A 191 -16.07 -18.47 17.88
CA ASP A 191 -16.94 -19.62 17.65
C ASP A 191 -18.29 -19.51 18.37
N ILE A 192 -18.73 -18.29 18.69
CA ILE A 192 -19.98 -18.03 19.43
C ILE A 192 -21.18 -18.59 18.68
N SER A 193 -22.01 -19.37 19.38
CA SER A 193 -23.22 -19.98 18.88
C SER A 193 -24.43 -19.66 19.77
N ALA A 194 -25.63 -19.65 19.17
CA ALA A 194 -26.85 -19.43 19.93
C ALA A 194 -27.04 -20.54 20.99
N GLY A 195 -27.38 -20.16 22.22
CA GLY A 195 -27.49 -21.06 23.37
C GLY A 195 -26.22 -21.20 24.19
N ASP A 196 -25.06 -20.74 23.69
CA ASP A 196 -23.82 -20.79 24.46
C ASP A 196 -23.88 -19.85 25.67
N THR A 197 -23.33 -20.30 26.78
CA THR A 197 -22.77 -19.37 27.77
C THR A 197 -21.35 -19.06 27.33
N ILE A 198 -20.99 -17.79 27.27
CA ILE A 198 -19.62 -17.36 26.94
C ILE A 198 -19.15 -16.31 27.93
N SER A 199 -17.83 -16.16 28.01
CA SER A 199 -17.18 -15.11 28.78
C SER A 199 -16.12 -14.40 27.94
N GLY A 200 -15.94 -13.11 28.20
CA GLY A 200 -14.95 -12.28 27.53
C GLY A 200 -14.40 -11.20 28.46
N THR A 201 -13.21 -10.68 28.15
CA THR A 201 -12.53 -9.64 28.93
C THR A 201 -12.42 -8.35 28.14
N VAL A 202 -12.36 -7.23 28.86
CA VAL A 202 -12.00 -5.94 28.29
C VAL A 202 -10.60 -5.56 28.77
N THR A 203 -9.74 -5.21 27.82
CA THR A 203 -8.40 -4.65 28.09
C THR A 203 -8.33 -3.23 27.57
N VAL A 204 -7.38 -2.46 28.11
CA VAL A 204 -7.19 -1.04 27.75
C VAL A 204 -5.77 -0.79 27.27
N GLU A 205 -5.64 -0.01 26.20
CA GLU A 205 -4.36 0.45 25.68
C GLU A 205 -4.32 1.99 25.76
N PRO A 206 -3.76 2.57 26.84
CA PRO A 206 -3.76 4.01 27.03
C PRO A 206 -2.89 4.71 25.99
N ALA A 207 -3.42 5.79 25.42
CA ALA A 207 -2.67 6.70 24.55
C ALA A 207 -1.64 7.50 25.36
N GLY A 208 -0.66 8.08 24.66
CA GLY A 208 0.32 9.00 25.24
C GLY A 208 1.76 8.61 24.91
N ASP A 209 2.62 9.63 24.81
CA ASP A 209 4.02 9.46 24.46
C ASP A 209 4.90 9.22 25.70
N THR A 210 4.41 9.63 26.88
CA THR A 210 5.12 9.51 28.15
C THR A 210 4.42 8.54 29.11
N PRO A 211 5.17 7.87 30.02
CA PRO A 211 4.56 7.01 31.05
C PRO A 211 3.50 7.73 31.89
N ALA A 212 3.74 8.99 32.27
CA ALA A 212 2.80 9.79 33.06
C ALA A 212 1.48 10.07 32.31
N GLN A 213 1.55 10.34 31.00
CA GLN A 213 0.35 10.50 30.18
C GLN A 213 -0.42 9.18 30.05
N LYS A 214 0.28 8.06 29.83
CA LYS A 214 -0.35 6.74 29.75
C LYS A 214 -1.05 6.36 31.04
N GLU A 215 -0.44 6.65 32.20
CA GLU A 215 -1.05 6.36 33.49
C GLU A 215 -2.26 7.26 33.78
N ALA A 216 -2.18 8.55 33.47
CA ALA A 216 -3.33 9.45 33.58
C ALA A 216 -4.50 9.04 32.66
N ASN A 217 -4.18 8.60 31.44
CA ASN A 217 -5.16 8.10 30.48
C ASN A 217 -5.74 6.74 30.88
N SER A 218 -4.94 5.85 31.48
CA SER A 218 -5.41 4.59 32.05
C SER A 218 -6.52 4.85 33.07
N GLY A 219 -6.33 5.80 33.99
CA GLY A 219 -7.35 6.17 34.97
C GLY A 219 -8.62 6.77 34.34
N GLN A 220 -8.56 7.33 33.13
CA GLN A 220 -9.76 7.72 32.39
C GLN A 220 -10.45 6.52 31.73
N LEU A 221 -9.66 5.60 31.16
CA LEU A 221 -10.16 4.38 30.52
C LEU A 221 -10.82 3.42 31.51
N ASP A 222 -10.33 3.36 32.75
CA ASP A 222 -10.95 2.58 33.84
C ASP A 222 -12.40 2.99 34.14
N GLY A 223 -12.78 4.22 33.75
CA GLY A 223 -14.15 4.71 33.86
C GLY A 223 -15.08 4.26 32.72
N TYR A 224 -14.56 3.69 31.64
CA TYR A 224 -15.38 3.20 30.54
C TYR A 224 -15.94 1.81 30.85
N VAL A 225 -17.16 1.56 30.40
CA VAL A 225 -17.85 0.28 30.61
C VAL A 225 -18.31 -0.24 29.26
N VAL A 226 -17.92 -1.47 28.92
CA VAL A 226 -18.50 -2.20 27.79
C VAL A 226 -19.64 -3.04 28.34
N GLU A 227 -20.87 -2.73 27.94
CA GLU A 227 -22.05 -3.55 28.19
C GLU A 227 -22.25 -4.53 27.04
N VAL A 228 -22.57 -5.78 27.35
CA VAL A 228 -22.88 -6.81 26.37
C VAL A 228 -24.24 -7.40 26.73
N GLU A 229 -25.22 -7.35 25.83
CA GLU A 229 -26.61 -7.80 26.10
C GLU A 229 -27.20 -7.19 27.40
N HIS A 230 -26.95 -5.90 27.62
CA HIS A 230 -27.34 -5.15 28.83
C HIS A 230 -26.69 -5.64 30.14
N GLN A 231 -25.68 -6.50 30.06
CA GLN A 231 -24.90 -6.96 31.19
C GLN A 231 -23.61 -6.16 31.32
N ARG A 232 -23.24 -5.83 32.56
CA ARG A 232 -22.02 -5.07 32.91
C ARG A 232 -20.99 -6.00 33.56
N PRO A 233 -19.68 -5.75 33.38
CA PRO A 233 -18.66 -6.33 34.24
C PRO A 233 -18.97 -6.03 35.72
N THR A 234 -18.73 -6.99 36.60
CA THR A 234 -18.86 -6.77 38.05
C THR A 234 -17.62 -6.05 38.57
N ALA A 235 -17.77 -5.11 39.51
CA ALA A 235 -16.61 -4.42 40.09
C ALA A 235 -15.58 -5.43 40.64
N GLY A 236 -14.31 -5.27 40.23
CA GLY A 236 -13.22 -6.19 40.58
C GLY A 236 -13.07 -7.41 39.66
N HIS A 237 -13.96 -7.58 38.68
CA HIS A 237 -13.87 -8.62 37.66
C HIS A 237 -13.89 -7.99 36.26
N PRO A 238 -12.77 -7.97 35.53
CA PRO A 238 -12.68 -7.35 34.20
C PRO A 238 -13.33 -8.19 33.08
N TRP A 239 -14.12 -9.20 33.44
CA TRP A 239 -14.80 -10.10 32.53
C TRP A 239 -16.31 -10.00 32.66
N ILE A 240 -16.99 -10.35 31.57
CA ILE A 240 -18.44 -10.44 31.47
C ILE A 240 -18.76 -11.88 31.08
N LYS A 241 -19.78 -12.46 31.70
CA LYS A 241 -20.34 -13.76 31.33
C LYS A 241 -21.77 -13.55 30.88
N TRP A 242 -22.14 -14.05 29.70
CA TRP A 242 -23.50 -13.90 29.19
C TRP A 242 -23.98 -15.14 28.42
N LEU A 243 -25.30 -15.30 28.36
CA LEU A 243 -25.98 -16.32 27.56
C LEU A 243 -26.32 -15.73 26.19
N VAL A 244 -25.95 -16.44 25.13
CA VAL A 244 -26.15 -16.01 23.75
C VAL A 244 -27.56 -16.40 23.29
N ALA A 245 -28.52 -15.49 23.41
CA ALA A 245 -29.93 -15.82 23.17
C ALA A 245 -30.36 -15.80 21.69
N GLY A 246 -29.60 -15.16 20.80
CA GLY A 246 -30.03 -14.88 19.42
C GLY A 246 -28.92 -15.00 18.38
N ALA A 247 -29.25 -14.60 17.15
CA ALA A 247 -28.31 -14.62 16.01
C ALA A 247 -27.26 -13.50 16.06
N VAL A 248 -27.38 -12.58 17.01
CA VAL A 248 -26.50 -11.43 17.18
C VAL A 248 -26.36 -11.14 18.68
N VAL A 249 -25.15 -10.79 19.12
CA VAL A 249 -24.87 -10.23 20.45
C VAL A 249 -24.60 -8.74 20.28
N SER A 250 -25.43 -7.91 20.90
CA SER A 250 -25.30 -6.46 20.95
C SER A 250 -24.36 -6.02 22.06
N TYR A 251 -23.59 -4.96 21.81
CA TYR A 251 -22.78 -4.32 22.83
C TYR A 251 -22.90 -2.80 22.77
N VAL A 252 -22.67 -2.15 23.91
CA VAL A 252 -22.67 -0.69 24.06
C VAL A 252 -21.44 -0.29 24.86
N VAL A 253 -20.75 0.77 24.44
CA VAL A 253 -19.66 1.37 25.20
C VAL A 253 -20.16 2.64 25.87
N LEU A 254 -20.03 2.69 27.19
CA LEU A 254 -20.40 3.82 28.02
C LEU A 254 -19.14 4.52 28.55
N ASP A 255 -19.18 5.85 28.64
CA ASP A 255 -18.17 6.62 29.35
C ASP A 255 -18.37 6.60 30.87
N LYS A 256 -17.48 7.26 31.61
CA LYS A 256 -17.55 7.38 33.08
C LYS A 256 -18.80 8.08 33.61
N GLN A 257 -19.55 8.79 32.76
CA GLN A 257 -20.84 9.39 33.10
C GLN A 257 -22.03 8.48 32.74
N GLY A 258 -21.77 7.26 32.24
CA GLY A 258 -22.79 6.34 31.76
C GLY A 258 -23.39 6.75 30.42
N ARG A 259 -22.76 7.67 29.67
CA ARG A 259 -23.25 8.10 28.36
C ARG A 259 -22.74 7.15 27.29
N LYS A 260 -23.61 6.79 26.35
CA LYS A 260 -23.26 5.97 25.20
C LYS A 260 -22.29 6.71 24.27
N VAL A 261 -21.10 6.13 24.08
CA VAL A 261 -20.04 6.63 23.18
C VAL A 261 -19.81 5.71 21.98
N GLY A 262 -20.33 4.48 22.01
CA GLY A 262 -20.25 3.53 20.90
C GLY A 262 -21.24 2.39 21.07
N GLU A 263 -21.56 1.70 19.97
CA GLU A 263 -22.37 0.49 19.97
C GLU A 263 -22.04 -0.38 18.77
N GLY A 264 -22.52 -1.61 18.77
CA GLY A 264 -22.48 -2.49 17.63
C GLY A 264 -22.90 -3.91 17.97
N SER A 265 -22.46 -4.84 17.12
CA SER A 265 -22.90 -6.22 17.21
C SER A 265 -21.81 -7.22 16.84
N ILE A 266 -21.92 -8.42 17.42
CA ILE A 266 -21.12 -9.60 17.14
C ILE A 266 -22.04 -10.63 16.46
N PRO A 267 -21.68 -11.15 15.28
CA PRO A 267 -22.46 -12.19 14.63
C PRO A 267 -22.37 -13.51 15.41
N VAL A 268 -23.48 -14.23 15.50
CA VAL A 268 -23.56 -15.52 16.20
C VAL A 268 -23.84 -16.63 15.19
N ALA A 269 -23.09 -17.72 15.30
CA ALA A 269 -23.34 -18.92 14.52
C ALA A 269 -24.65 -19.60 14.97
N PRO A 270 -25.39 -20.26 14.06
CA PRO A 270 -26.52 -21.09 14.46
C PRO A 270 -26.07 -22.14 15.48
N ASN A 271 -26.92 -22.42 16.47
CA ASN A 271 -26.64 -23.42 17.50
C ASN A 271 -26.24 -24.75 16.83
N PRO A 272 -25.04 -25.28 17.07
CA PRO A 272 -24.74 -26.64 16.65
C PRO A 272 -25.68 -27.57 17.43
N SER A 273 -26.64 -28.19 16.73
CA SER A 273 -27.62 -29.11 17.33
C SER A 273 -26.92 -30.17 18.19
N GLY A 274 -26.94 -29.98 19.50
CA GLY A 274 -26.28 -30.84 20.48
C GLY A 274 -25.46 -30.04 21.50
N SER A 275 -26.13 -29.32 22.41
CA SER A 275 -25.47 -28.70 23.55
C SER A 275 -24.92 -29.78 24.48
N VAL A 276 -23.60 -29.91 24.48
CA VAL A 276 -22.79 -30.82 25.29
C VAL A 276 -22.55 -30.15 26.66
N ASP A 277 -23.12 -30.70 27.74
CA ASP A 277 -22.48 -30.65 29.07
C ASP A 277 -22.46 -32.05 29.72
N PRO A 278 -21.84 -33.06 29.09
CA PRO A 278 -21.19 -34.10 29.86
C PRO A 278 -20.11 -33.41 30.70
N SER A 279 -20.02 -33.79 31.97
CA SER A 279 -18.93 -33.33 32.84
C SER A 279 -17.59 -33.49 32.11
N PRO A 280 -16.74 -32.45 32.07
CA PRO A 280 -15.51 -32.48 31.30
C PRO A 280 -14.66 -33.67 31.72
N LYS A 281 -13.94 -34.26 30.77
CA LYS A 281 -12.95 -35.31 31.02
C LYS A 281 -11.58 -34.82 30.59
N PRO A 282 -10.48 -35.32 31.20
CA PRO A 282 -9.13 -34.96 30.76
C PRO A 282 -8.87 -35.16 29.26
N SER A 283 -9.48 -36.17 28.64
CA SER A 283 -9.35 -36.46 27.20
C SER A 283 -10.03 -35.45 26.30
N ASP A 284 -10.91 -34.61 26.84
CA ASP A 284 -11.70 -33.67 26.04
C ASP A 284 -10.91 -32.41 25.69
N PHE A 285 -9.73 -32.21 26.26
CA PHE A 285 -8.95 -31.00 26.09
C PHE A 285 -7.69 -31.24 25.25
N HIS A 286 -7.42 -30.29 24.37
CA HIS A 286 -6.25 -30.26 23.51
C HIS A 286 -5.33 -29.13 24.00
N LEU A 287 -4.36 -29.49 24.85
CA LEU A 287 -3.36 -28.54 25.31
C LEU A 287 -2.27 -28.39 24.25
N PRO A 288 -1.99 -27.17 23.76
CA PRO A 288 -0.90 -26.95 22.82
C PRO A 288 0.44 -27.22 23.48
N GLU A 289 1.45 -27.58 22.70
CA GLU A 289 2.81 -27.83 23.22
C GLU A 289 3.71 -26.58 23.17
N ILE A 290 3.30 -25.56 22.40
CA ILE A 290 4.09 -24.36 22.15
C ILE A 290 3.20 -23.12 22.05
N GLY A 291 3.70 -21.98 22.51
CA GLY A 291 3.08 -20.68 22.30
C GLY A 291 4.08 -19.53 22.44
N GLN A 292 3.62 -18.30 22.22
CA GLN A 292 4.45 -17.10 22.28
C GLN A 292 4.19 -16.31 23.55
N ALA A 293 5.24 -15.96 24.29
CA ALA A 293 5.16 -15.13 25.49
C ALA A 293 4.44 -13.80 25.19
N GLY A 294 3.53 -13.40 26.07
CA GLY A 294 2.74 -12.17 25.89
C GLY A 294 1.67 -12.27 24.80
N ARG A 295 1.40 -13.45 24.22
CA ARG A 295 0.30 -13.67 23.28
C ARG A 295 -0.76 -14.62 23.85
N ALA A 296 -1.96 -14.52 23.31
CA ALA A 296 -3.03 -15.46 23.58
C ALA A 296 -2.73 -16.84 22.96
N VAL A 297 -3.10 -17.90 23.67
CA VAL A 297 -3.12 -19.28 23.17
C VAL A 297 -4.51 -19.87 23.38
N ALA A 298 -5.00 -20.63 22.40
CA ALA A 298 -6.27 -21.32 22.49
C ALA A 298 -6.05 -22.74 23.05
N ILE A 299 -6.89 -23.15 24.00
CA ILE A 299 -7.02 -24.53 24.43
C ILE A 299 -8.40 -24.98 23.99
N GLY A 300 -8.47 -25.93 23.06
CA GLY A 300 -9.73 -26.55 22.65
C GLY A 300 -10.18 -27.57 23.69
N GLY A 301 -11.49 -27.68 23.91
CA GLY A 301 -12.07 -28.74 24.73
C GLY A 301 -13.45 -28.42 25.28
N SER A 302 -13.96 -29.24 26.20
CA SER A 302 -15.29 -29.03 26.78
C SER A 302 -15.22 -28.09 27.98
N PHE A 303 -15.61 -26.84 27.78
CA PHE A 303 -15.62 -25.79 28.81
C PHE A 303 -17.05 -25.39 29.18
N GLY A 304 -17.22 -24.71 30.32
CA GLY A 304 -18.51 -24.14 30.72
C GLY A 304 -18.85 -22.79 30.09
N GLY A 305 -17.88 -22.13 29.42
CA GLY A 305 -18.02 -20.76 28.96
C GLY A 305 -18.00 -19.73 30.10
N ASP A 306 -17.48 -20.12 31.26
CA ASP A 306 -17.45 -19.34 32.49
C ASP A 306 -16.01 -19.27 33.01
N ILE A 307 -15.32 -18.18 32.66
CA ILE A 307 -13.92 -17.95 33.06
C ILE A 307 -13.73 -18.03 34.59
N GLY A 308 -14.77 -17.75 35.39
CA GLY A 308 -14.69 -17.86 36.85
C GLY A 308 -14.47 -19.29 37.36
N LYS A 309 -14.68 -20.31 36.53
CA LYS A 309 -14.51 -21.74 36.84
C LYS A 309 -13.25 -22.36 36.25
N THR A 310 -12.64 -21.69 35.29
CA THR A 310 -11.39 -22.11 34.67
C THR A 310 -10.20 -21.42 35.36
N ARG A 311 -9.12 -22.17 35.58
CA ARG A 311 -7.85 -21.66 36.12
C ARG A 311 -6.70 -22.23 35.33
N ALA A 312 -5.69 -21.43 35.06
CA ALA A 312 -4.48 -21.90 34.41
C ALA A 312 -3.23 -21.35 35.07
N THR A 313 -2.16 -22.13 35.05
CA THR A 313 -0.82 -21.70 35.47
C THR A 313 0.23 -22.15 34.46
N LEU A 314 1.30 -21.38 34.31
CA LEU A 314 2.46 -21.72 33.48
C LEU A 314 3.72 -21.66 34.36
N GLY A 315 4.31 -22.82 34.64
CA GLY A 315 5.42 -22.92 35.58
C GLY A 315 5.03 -22.47 37.00
N GLY A 316 3.77 -22.70 37.40
CA GLY A 316 3.19 -22.29 38.68
C GLY A 316 2.78 -20.82 38.75
N GLN A 317 3.07 -19.99 37.73
CA GLN A 317 2.58 -18.62 37.67
C GLN A 317 1.17 -18.57 37.08
N PRO A 318 0.20 -17.86 37.70
CA PRO A 318 -1.14 -17.70 37.15
C PRO A 318 -1.14 -17.12 35.74
N VAL A 319 -1.93 -17.72 34.85
CA VAL A 319 -2.15 -17.24 33.48
C VAL A 319 -3.54 -16.61 33.40
N ASN A 320 -3.65 -15.45 32.76
CA ASN A 320 -4.92 -14.76 32.63
C ASN A 320 -5.77 -15.44 31.54
N ILE A 321 -7.03 -15.73 31.83
CA ILE A 321 -7.97 -16.27 30.85
C ILE A 321 -8.79 -15.10 30.33
N ILE A 322 -8.69 -14.84 29.02
CA ILE A 322 -9.21 -13.62 28.40
C ILE A 322 -10.55 -13.82 27.69
N ALA A 323 -10.87 -15.05 27.32
CA ALA A 323 -12.17 -15.43 26.77
C ALA A 323 -12.41 -16.94 26.96
N GLU A 324 -13.68 -17.34 26.96
CA GLU A 324 -14.08 -18.74 27.01
C GLU A 324 -15.43 -18.95 26.32
N SER A 325 -15.52 -20.01 25.50
CA SER A 325 -16.76 -20.59 24.96
C SER A 325 -16.89 -22.02 25.46
N PRO A 326 -18.02 -22.72 25.23
CA PRO A 326 -18.13 -24.13 25.59
C PRO A 326 -17.11 -25.07 24.90
N ARG A 327 -16.42 -24.59 23.85
CA ARG A 327 -15.50 -25.39 23.02
C ARG A 327 -14.04 -24.98 23.15
N ALA A 328 -13.73 -23.84 23.75
CA ALA A 328 -12.37 -23.37 23.92
C ALA A 328 -12.20 -22.34 25.03
N ALA A 329 -11.03 -22.34 25.67
CA ALA A 329 -10.56 -21.27 26.53
C ALA A 329 -9.34 -20.57 25.89
N PHE A 330 -9.24 -19.25 26.10
CA PHE A 330 -8.16 -18.43 25.55
C PHE A 330 -7.33 -17.84 26.68
N LEU A 331 -6.05 -18.21 26.71
CA LEU A 331 -5.13 -17.89 27.78
C LEU A 331 -4.11 -16.87 27.30
N GLN A 332 -3.99 -15.74 27.98
CA GLN A 332 -2.96 -14.73 27.75
C GLN A 332 -1.69 -15.12 28.48
N LEU A 333 -0.70 -15.62 27.74
CA LEU A 333 0.57 -16.06 28.30
C LEU A 333 1.33 -14.86 28.90
N PRO A 334 1.98 -15.02 30.07
CA PRO A 334 2.86 -13.99 30.64
C PRO A 334 3.97 -13.61 29.65
N ALA A 335 4.34 -12.34 29.62
CA ALA A 335 5.35 -11.84 28.68
C ALA A 335 6.80 -12.16 29.10
N ASP A 336 7.01 -12.44 30.38
CA ASP A 336 8.31 -12.69 31.02
C ASP A 336 8.64 -14.18 31.19
N VAL A 337 7.67 -15.07 30.96
CA VAL A 337 7.87 -16.52 31.04
C VAL A 337 8.33 -17.05 29.68
N VAL A 338 9.53 -17.62 29.66
CA VAL A 338 10.12 -18.26 28.46
C VAL A 338 10.70 -19.64 28.79
N GLY A 339 10.83 -20.48 27.75
CA GLY A 339 11.35 -21.85 27.84
C GLY A 339 10.27 -22.90 28.06
N VAL A 340 10.69 -24.15 28.33
CA VAL A 340 9.78 -25.25 28.68
C VAL A 340 9.31 -25.08 30.12
N ARG A 341 7.99 -25.12 30.34
CA ARG A 341 7.31 -24.95 31.62
C ARG A 341 6.14 -25.94 31.69
N ASP A 342 5.68 -26.26 32.89
CA ASP A 342 4.43 -27.02 33.04
C ASP A 342 3.23 -26.08 32.84
N LEU A 343 2.39 -26.35 31.83
CA LEU A 343 1.09 -25.71 31.68
C LEU A 343 0.05 -26.56 32.40
N ALA A 344 -0.45 -26.04 33.52
CA ALA A 344 -1.53 -26.66 34.27
C ALA A 344 -2.84 -25.94 33.96
N LEU A 345 -3.86 -26.67 33.52
CA LEU A 345 -5.22 -26.17 33.30
C LEU A 345 -6.18 -26.91 34.23
N SER A 346 -7.03 -26.18 34.92
CA SER A 346 -8.12 -26.72 35.73
C SER A 346 -9.44 -26.13 35.24
N GLU A 347 -10.39 -26.99 34.90
CA GLU A 347 -11.78 -26.61 34.60
C GLU A 347 -12.70 -27.45 35.48
N ARG A 348 -13.45 -26.78 36.36
CA ARG A 348 -14.23 -27.43 37.45
C ARG A 348 -13.33 -28.38 38.27
N ASP A 349 -13.68 -29.67 38.34
CA ASP A 349 -12.96 -30.71 39.09
C ASP A 349 -11.90 -31.46 38.24
N VAL A 350 -11.68 -31.03 36.99
CA VAL A 350 -10.69 -31.65 36.09
C VAL A 350 -9.43 -30.80 36.06
N THR A 351 -8.27 -31.42 36.30
CA THR A 351 -6.97 -30.78 36.17
C THR A 351 -6.08 -31.57 35.22
N MET A 352 -5.35 -30.88 34.36
CA MET A 352 -4.42 -31.44 33.39
C MET A 352 -3.10 -30.68 33.42
N HIS A 353 -2.04 -31.38 33.04
CA HIS A 353 -0.68 -30.87 33.01
C HIS A 353 -0.04 -31.28 31.69
N THR A 354 0.70 -30.38 31.06
CA THR A 354 1.54 -30.72 29.91
C THR A 354 2.82 -29.87 29.91
N PRO A 355 3.97 -30.44 29.51
CA PRO A 355 5.11 -29.63 29.13
C PRO A 355 4.74 -28.67 27.99
N PHE A 356 4.95 -27.38 28.23
CA PHE A 356 4.61 -26.29 27.33
C PHE A 356 5.82 -25.42 27.08
N ARG A 357 6.16 -25.20 25.81
CA ARG A 357 7.26 -24.31 25.42
C ARG A 357 6.75 -22.90 25.14
N CYS A 358 7.11 -21.96 25.99
CA CYS A 358 6.81 -20.54 25.78
C CYS A 358 8.00 -19.84 25.09
N ILE A 359 7.77 -19.33 23.88
CA ILE A 359 8.78 -18.67 23.06
C ILE A 359 8.72 -17.16 23.26
N GLY A 360 9.85 -16.57 23.69
CA GLY A 360 9.99 -15.11 23.75
C GLY A 360 10.50 -14.56 22.42
N VAL A 361 9.78 -13.61 21.82
CA VAL A 361 10.18 -12.93 20.58
C VAL A 361 10.45 -11.46 20.89
N GLY A 362 11.70 -11.04 20.69
CA GLY A 362 12.17 -9.67 20.84
C GLY A 362 12.55 -9.05 19.51
N LEU A 363 12.19 -7.78 19.32
CA LEU A 363 12.54 -6.96 18.16
C LEU A 363 13.33 -5.75 18.63
N SER A 364 14.43 -5.46 17.96
CA SER A 364 15.19 -4.22 18.19
C SER A 364 15.67 -3.66 16.87
N ALA A 365 15.58 -2.35 16.68
CA ALA A 365 16.10 -1.67 15.49
C ALA A 365 17.13 -0.62 15.91
N GLY A 366 18.16 -0.41 15.08
CA GLY A 366 19.15 0.65 15.32
C GLY A 366 18.53 2.05 15.30
N LYS A 367 17.46 2.24 14.53
CA LYS A 367 16.63 3.46 14.49
C LYS A 367 15.17 3.08 14.33
N THR A 368 14.29 3.79 15.06
CA THR A 368 12.83 3.62 15.01
C THR A 368 12.14 4.65 14.12
N SER A 369 12.90 5.60 13.56
CA SER A 369 12.45 6.52 12.52
C SER A 369 13.54 6.66 11.47
N LEU A 370 13.14 6.61 10.20
CA LEU A 370 14.03 6.63 9.04
C LEU A 370 13.60 7.72 8.07
N ARG A 371 14.56 8.39 7.43
CA ARG A 371 14.30 9.24 6.27
C ARG A 371 14.18 8.39 5.01
N ARG A 372 13.62 8.97 3.94
CA ARG A 372 13.60 8.30 2.63
C ARG A 372 15.02 7.96 2.18
N GLY A 373 15.25 6.70 1.82
CA GLY A 373 16.53 6.15 1.41
C GLY A 373 17.49 5.81 2.55
N GLU A 374 17.17 6.18 3.80
CA GLU A 374 17.99 5.83 4.95
C GLU A 374 17.85 4.34 5.27
N THR A 375 18.96 3.70 5.62
CA THR A 375 19.00 2.30 6.02
C THR A 375 19.34 2.14 7.49
N THR A 376 18.75 1.13 8.12
CA THR A 376 19.13 0.66 9.47
C THR A 376 19.00 -0.85 9.50
N THR A 377 19.52 -1.50 10.54
CA THR A 377 19.25 -2.92 10.78
C THR A 377 18.17 -3.11 11.83
N MET A 378 17.43 -4.20 11.70
CA MET A 378 16.55 -4.77 12.71
C MET A 378 17.04 -6.15 13.09
N THR A 379 17.08 -6.43 14.39
CA THR A 379 17.43 -7.74 14.94
C THR A 379 16.17 -8.38 15.52
N VAL A 380 15.84 -9.57 15.01
CA VAL A 380 14.84 -10.47 15.58
C VAL A 380 15.58 -11.44 16.50
N ARG A 381 15.22 -11.45 17.78
CA ARG A 381 15.78 -12.35 18.81
C ARG A 381 14.68 -13.28 19.29
N VAL A 382 14.93 -14.58 19.27
CA VAL A 382 13.98 -15.61 19.70
C VAL A 382 14.62 -16.42 20.82
N SER A 383 13.89 -16.58 21.92
CA SER A 383 14.37 -17.19 23.17
C SER A 383 13.41 -18.28 23.65
N GLY A 384 13.86 -19.10 24.61
CA GLY A 384 13.10 -20.28 25.04
C GLY A 384 13.28 -21.49 24.12
N LEU A 385 14.37 -21.52 23.35
CA LEU A 385 14.67 -22.56 22.36
C LEU A 385 15.66 -23.61 22.86
N ALA A 386 15.94 -23.67 24.16
CA ALA A 386 16.78 -24.72 24.73
C ALA A 386 16.15 -26.10 24.43
N ASP A 387 16.96 -27.04 23.95
CA ASP A 387 16.54 -28.40 23.59
C ASP A 387 15.39 -28.42 22.54
N LEU A 388 15.45 -27.50 21.57
CA LEU A 388 14.47 -27.48 20.48
C LEU A 388 14.58 -28.77 19.64
N ALA A 389 13.53 -29.58 19.65
CA ALA A 389 13.51 -30.87 18.93
C ALA A 389 13.05 -30.74 17.47
N HIS A 390 12.24 -29.74 17.16
CA HIS A 390 11.60 -29.55 15.85
C HIS A 390 11.76 -28.11 15.35
N ASP A 391 11.74 -27.95 14.04
CA ASP A 391 11.70 -26.63 13.41
C ASP A 391 10.49 -25.84 13.89
N ILE A 392 10.68 -24.54 14.16
CA ILE A 392 9.57 -23.62 14.41
C ILE A 392 9.52 -22.54 13.35
N TRP A 393 8.32 -22.08 13.04
CA TRP A 393 8.09 -21.10 12.00
C TRP A 393 7.54 -19.81 12.58
N LEU A 394 8.15 -18.69 12.19
CA LEU A 394 7.71 -17.35 12.57
C LEU A 394 7.27 -16.59 11.32
N LYS A 395 6.19 -15.81 11.43
CA LYS A 395 5.74 -14.87 10.41
C LYS A 395 6.14 -13.46 10.79
N LEU A 396 7.01 -12.86 9.99
CA LEU A 396 7.32 -11.43 10.04
C LEU A 396 6.37 -10.68 9.11
N THR A 397 5.81 -9.56 9.58
CA THR A 397 4.91 -8.71 8.79
C THR A 397 5.18 -7.24 9.10
N ASN A 398 5.59 -6.49 8.09
CA ASN A 398 5.68 -5.04 8.11
C ASN A 398 4.29 -4.44 7.82
N THR A 399 3.69 -3.78 8.80
CA THR A 399 2.40 -3.10 8.63
C THR A 399 2.54 -1.66 8.17
N SER A 400 3.77 -1.16 8.01
CA SER A 400 4.12 0.22 7.67
C SER A 400 4.87 0.30 6.33
N THR A 401 4.40 -0.42 5.30
CA THR A 401 5.06 -0.52 3.98
C THR A 401 5.23 0.82 3.25
N ASN A 402 4.43 1.84 3.60
CA ASN A 402 4.57 3.20 3.06
C ASN A 402 5.70 4.01 3.73
N VAL A 403 6.15 3.57 4.92
CA VAL A 403 7.20 4.21 5.73
C VAL A 403 8.54 3.54 5.50
N LEU A 404 8.58 2.20 5.41
CA LEU A 404 9.80 1.45 5.14
C LEU A 404 9.54 0.15 4.41
N HIS A 405 10.61 -0.41 3.84
CA HIS A 405 10.68 -1.78 3.35
C HIS A 405 11.64 -2.64 4.16
N VAL A 406 11.28 -3.89 4.36
CA VAL A 406 12.14 -4.91 4.98
C VAL A 406 12.89 -5.68 3.89
N GLY A 407 14.21 -5.81 4.04
CA GLY A 407 15.05 -6.63 3.16
C GLY A 407 14.58 -8.08 3.15
N GLY A 408 14.36 -8.64 1.96
CA GLY A 408 13.73 -9.95 1.78
C GLY A 408 12.20 -9.92 1.64
N GLY A 409 11.58 -8.73 1.73
CA GLY A 409 10.13 -8.53 1.55
C GLY A 409 9.43 -8.12 2.84
N ASP A 410 8.28 -7.44 2.69
CA ASP A 410 7.49 -6.91 3.81
C ASP A 410 6.68 -7.99 4.57
N VAL A 411 6.59 -9.20 4.00
CA VAL A 411 6.07 -10.40 4.67
C VAL A 411 7.07 -11.53 4.45
N GLN A 412 7.54 -12.14 5.53
CA GLN A 412 8.52 -13.22 5.46
C GLN A 412 8.19 -14.32 6.45
N THR A 413 8.49 -15.57 6.07
CA THR A 413 8.46 -16.71 6.98
C THR A 413 9.89 -17.04 7.38
N ILE A 414 10.15 -17.16 8.68
CA ILE A 414 11.45 -17.49 9.26
C ILE A 414 11.35 -18.91 9.80
N ASN A 415 12.11 -19.84 9.22
CA ASN A 415 12.34 -21.15 9.81
C ASN A 415 13.47 -21.05 10.83
N VAL A 416 13.21 -21.44 12.08
CA VAL A 416 14.20 -21.60 13.13
C VAL A 416 14.42 -23.09 13.35
N ARG A 417 15.52 -23.61 12.83
CA ARG A 417 15.90 -25.01 12.97
C ARG A 417 16.68 -25.22 14.26
N PRO A 418 16.64 -26.43 14.86
CA PRO A 418 17.49 -26.77 16.01
C PRO A 418 18.97 -26.41 15.81
N SER A 419 19.51 -26.60 14.59
CA SER A 419 20.91 -26.27 14.26
C SER A 419 21.23 -24.78 14.25
N ASP A 420 20.21 -23.93 14.08
CA ASP A 420 20.36 -22.47 14.04
C ASP A 420 20.30 -21.86 15.46
N VAL A 421 19.98 -22.67 16.47
CA VAL A 421 19.89 -22.26 17.88
C VAL A 421 21.23 -22.39 18.58
N ARG A 422 21.64 -21.35 19.29
CA ARG A 422 22.84 -21.34 20.15
C ARG A 422 22.44 -20.92 21.55
N GLU A 423 22.75 -21.74 22.56
CA GLU A 423 22.44 -21.45 23.98
C GLU A 423 20.94 -21.14 24.20
N GLY A 424 20.06 -21.85 23.49
CA GLY A 424 18.61 -21.62 23.55
C GLY A 424 18.14 -20.30 22.92
N LEU A 425 18.99 -19.67 22.12
CA LEU A 425 18.73 -18.42 21.42
C LEU A 425 18.88 -18.55 19.91
N PHE A 426 17.98 -17.92 19.17
CA PHE A 426 18.11 -17.68 17.74
C PHE A 426 18.11 -16.18 17.48
N THR A 427 18.94 -15.72 16.54
CA THR A 427 19.02 -14.31 16.15
C THR A 427 19.11 -14.19 14.63
N LYS A 428 18.30 -13.29 14.06
CA LYS A 428 18.32 -12.96 12.64
C LYS A 428 18.29 -11.45 12.43
N VAL A 429 19.14 -10.96 11.53
CA VAL A 429 19.24 -9.54 11.20
C VAL A 429 18.60 -9.29 9.84
N PHE A 430 17.83 -8.21 9.74
CA PHE A 430 17.19 -7.72 8.53
C PHE A 430 17.63 -6.29 8.26
N ASP A 431 17.87 -5.97 7.00
CA ASP A 431 18.05 -4.58 6.57
C ASP A 431 16.69 -3.91 6.44
N LEU A 432 16.56 -2.70 6.95
CA LEU A 432 15.38 -1.85 6.78
C LEU A 432 15.77 -0.65 5.91
N THR A 433 14.92 -0.27 4.96
CA THR A 433 15.11 0.92 4.11
C THR A 433 13.91 1.84 4.21
N GLY A 434 14.11 3.10 4.59
CA GLY A 434 13.05 4.10 4.68
C GLY A 434 12.48 4.46 3.30
N ALA A 435 11.17 4.32 3.13
CA ALA A 435 10.42 4.78 1.97
C ALA A 435 9.95 6.23 2.16
N SER A 436 9.55 6.58 3.39
CA SER A 436 9.08 7.90 3.80
C SER A 436 9.45 8.17 5.27
N PRO A 437 9.60 9.44 5.69
CA PRO A 437 9.77 9.79 7.10
C PRO A 437 8.60 9.32 7.97
N GLY A 438 8.89 8.64 9.07
CA GLY A 438 7.87 8.22 10.02
C GLY A 438 8.38 7.18 11.02
N GLY A 439 7.54 6.87 12.01
CA GLY A 439 7.66 5.65 12.82
C GLY A 439 7.06 4.46 12.08
N PHE A 440 7.45 3.25 12.47
CA PHE A 440 7.02 2.03 11.81
C PHE A 440 6.67 0.93 12.80
N VAL A 441 5.85 -0.01 12.35
CA VAL A 441 5.44 -1.19 13.11
C VAL A 441 5.72 -2.44 12.30
N ILE A 442 6.51 -3.34 12.89
CA ILE A 442 6.80 -4.68 12.34
C ILE A 442 6.42 -5.68 13.42
N ASN A 443 5.67 -6.70 13.04
CA ASN A 443 5.23 -7.76 13.92
C ASN A 443 5.96 -9.06 13.55
N VAL A 444 6.31 -9.85 14.57
CA VAL A 444 6.78 -11.23 14.40
C VAL A 444 5.95 -12.12 15.30
N ASN A 445 5.28 -13.09 14.69
CA ASN A 445 4.35 -14.00 15.37
C ASN A 445 4.73 -15.47 15.09
N LEU A 446 4.61 -16.32 16.11
CA LEU A 446 4.70 -17.78 15.95
C LEU A 446 3.57 -18.31 15.07
N ILE A 447 3.89 -19.29 14.22
CA ILE A 447 2.92 -20.07 13.45
C ILE A 447 2.75 -21.43 14.15
N THR A 448 1.61 -21.66 14.77
CA THR A 448 1.35 -22.85 15.63
C THR A 448 0.77 -24.06 14.89
N ASP A 449 0.22 -23.86 13.70
CA ASP A 449 -0.69 -24.83 13.07
C ASP A 449 0.02 -25.88 12.19
N GLN A 450 1.33 -25.77 12.03
CA GLN A 450 2.11 -26.67 11.17
C GLN A 450 2.50 -27.99 11.85
N ILE A 451 2.15 -28.21 13.13
CA ILE A 451 2.46 -29.45 13.84
C ILE A 451 1.36 -30.52 13.63
N ALA A 452 0.15 -30.14 13.21
CA ALA A 452 -0.96 -31.08 12.95
C ALA A 452 -0.95 -31.68 11.52
N GLY A 453 0.24 -31.91 10.95
CA GLY A 453 0.44 -32.30 9.55
C GLY A 453 0.56 -33.80 9.25
N ASP A 454 0.56 -34.66 10.27
CA ASP A 454 0.53 -36.13 10.16
C ASP A 454 -0.51 -36.57 11.20
N GLU A 455 -1.73 -37.06 10.90
CA GLU A 455 -1.97 -38.39 10.33
C GLU A 455 -3.29 -38.56 9.53
N ASP A 456 -4.22 -37.60 9.46
CA ASP A 456 -5.55 -37.85 8.85
C ASP A 456 -5.79 -37.07 7.54
N GLY A 457 -5.18 -37.55 6.46
CA GLY A 457 -5.84 -37.79 5.17
C GLY A 457 -6.65 -36.69 4.44
N LEU A 458 -6.67 -35.42 4.85
CA LEU A 458 -7.42 -34.36 4.15
C LEU A 458 -6.67 -33.01 4.16
N GLY A 459 -5.92 -32.75 3.09
CA GLY A 459 -5.78 -31.40 2.52
C GLY A 459 -4.76 -30.44 3.13
N GLY A 460 -3.71 -30.92 3.81
CA GLY A 460 -2.54 -30.08 4.12
C GLY A 460 -1.78 -29.68 2.85
N ALA A 461 -1.35 -28.41 2.75
CA ALA A 461 -0.50 -27.96 1.64
C ALA A 461 0.76 -28.84 1.58
N PRO A 462 1.13 -29.38 0.41
CA PRO A 462 2.19 -30.37 0.31
C PRO A 462 3.52 -29.76 0.76
N VAL A 463 4.20 -30.46 1.66
CA VAL A 463 5.62 -30.23 1.93
C VAL A 463 6.34 -30.17 0.57
N PRO A 464 7.12 -29.11 0.26
CA PRO A 464 7.75 -28.97 -1.04
C PRO A 464 8.56 -30.24 -1.34
N SER A 465 8.14 -30.95 -2.39
CA SER A 465 8.78 -32.17 -2.84
C SER A 465 10.27 -31.92 -3.10
N ALA A 466 11.10 -32.96 -3.10
CA ALA A 466 12.52 -32.82 -3.46
C ALA A 466 12.71 -32.07 -4.80
N THR A 467 11.77 -32.24 -5.73
CA THR A 467 11.66 -31.50 -6.99
C THR A 467 11.41 -30.01 -6.77
N MET A 468 10.47 -29.65 -5.89
CA MET A 468 10.17 -28.25 -5.57
C MET A 468 11.35 -27.55 -4.88
N ARG A 469 12.06 -28.23 -3.98
CA ARG A 469 13.29 -27.69 -3.35
C ARG A 469 14.45 -27.53 -4.33
N LYS A 470 14.50 -28.35 -5.39
CA LYS A 470 15.46 -28.22 -6.49
C LYS A 470 15.11 -27.02 -7.36
N PHE A 471 13.83 -26.85 -7.68
CA PHE A 471 13.32 -25.69 -8.40
C PHE A 471 13.55 -24.38 -7.63
N GLU A 472 13.24 -24.31 -6.33
CA GLU A 472 13.51 -23.14 -5.49
C GLU A 472 15.01 -22.77 -5.46
N ARG A 473 15.90 -23.77 -5.40
CA ARG A 473 17.35 -23.54 -5.51
C ARG A 473 17.75 -23.01 -6.87
N GLN A 474 17.20 -23.56 -7.96
CA GLN A 474 17.46 -23.08 -9.32
C GLN A 474 16.96 -21.65 -9.53
N VAL A 475 15.76 -21.33 -9.04
CA VAL A 475 15.20 -19.98 -9.08
C VAL A 475 16.06 -19.02 -8.26
N THR A 476 16.46 -19.39 -7.04
CA THR A 476 17.32 -18.55 -6.19
C THR A 476 18.68 -18.26 -6.83
N GLU A 477 19.32 -19.27 -7.43
CA GLU A 477 20.57 -19.10 -8.17
C GLU A 477 20.39 -18.23 -9.43
N ALA A 478 19.29 -18.40 -10.16
CA ALA A 478 18.97 -17.56 -11.32
C ALA A 478 18.77 -16.09 -10.91
N TYR A 479 18.07 -15.82 -9.81
CA TYR A 479 17.92 -14.47 -9.26
C TYR A 479 19.26 -13.86 -8.85
N LYS A 480 20.15 -14.65 -8.24
CA LYS A 480 21.49 -14.19 -7.86
C LYS A 480 22.32 -13.82 -9.10
N LYS A 481 22.36 -14.69 -10.11
CA LYS A 481 23.05 -14.42 -11.39
C LYS A 481 22.50 -13.17 -12.07
N ARG A 482 21.17 -12.99 -12.11
CA ARG A 482 20.54 -11.80 -12.68
C ARG A 482 20.94 -10.51 -11.94
N ARG A 483 20.94 -10.52 -10.61
CA ARG A 483 21.34 -9.35 -9.81
C ARG A 483 22.82 -9.00 -10.00
N GLU A 484 23.69 -10.00 -10.14
CA GLU A 484 25.10 -9.78 -10.48
C GLU A 484 25.26 -9.18 -11.88
N ALA A 485 24.48 -9.62 -12.86
CA ALA A 485 24.45 -9.06 -14.21
C ALA A 485 23.92 -7.61 -14.24
N GLU A 486 22.84 -7.32 -13.51
CA GLU A 486 22.28 -5.96 -13.38
C GLU A 486 23.28 -5.00 -12.72
N LYS A 487 24.01 -5.47 -11.69
CA LYS A 487 25.09 -4.69 -11.07
C LYS A 487 26.22 -4.41 -12.06
N ALA A 488 26.66 -5.41 -12.81
CA ALA A 488 27.70 -5.24 -13.83
C ALA A 488 27.27 -4.27 -14.94
N ALA A 489 26.00 -4.33 -15.35
CA ALA A 489 25.42 -3.40 -16.33
C ALA A 489 25.37 -1.96 -15.81
N ALA A 490 24.99 -1.77 -14.54
CA ALA A 490 24.99 -0.45 -13.89
C ALA A 490 26.41 0.14 -13.79
N ASP A 491 27.39 -0.68 -13.41
CA ASP A 491 28.81 -0.26 -13.35
C ASP A 491 29.34 0.12 -14.75
N ALA A 492 28.96 -0.63 -15.79
CA ALA A 492 29.30 -0.30 -17.18
C ALA A 492 28.65 1.01 -17.66
N ALA A 493 27.37 1.22 -17.31
CA ALA A 493 26.65 2.46 -17.63
C ALA A 493 27.29 3.69 -16.93
N ALA A 494 27.67 3.55 -15.66
CA ALA A 494 28.36 4.60 -14.92
C ALA A 494 29.73 4.96 -15.55
N LYS A 495 30.51 3.97 -15.97
CA LYS A 495 31.79 4.19 -16.69
C LYS A 495 31.58 4.90 -18.02
N ARG A 496 30.56 4.54 -18.80
CA ARG A 496 30.21 5.24 -20.06
C ARG A 496 29.81 6.68 -19.80
N ALA A 497 28.99 6.94 -18.78
CA ALA A 497 28.59 8.30 -18.41
C ALA A 497 29.81 9.16 -18.05
N ALA A 498 30.77 8.62 -17.29
CA ALA A 498 32.02 9.30 -16.96
C ALA A 498 32.88 9.58 -18.20
N ALA A 499 33.02 8.61 -19.12
CA ALA A 499 33.75 8.80 -20.37
C ALA A 499 33.12 9.89 -21.26
N ASN A 500 31.79 9.90 -21.39
CA ASN A 500 31.06 10.92 -22.13
C ASN A 500 31.23 12.32 -21.51
N ALA A 501 31.25 12.43 -20.18
CA ALA A 501 31.49 13.69 -19.49
C ALA A 501 32.91 14.23 -19.75
N LEU A 502 33.93 13.35 -19.73
CA LEU A 502 35.31 13.71 -20.06
C LEU A 502 35.46 14.15 -21.52
N LYS A 503 34.82 13.43 -22.46
CA LYS A 503 34.81 13.79 -23.88
C LYS A 503 34.19 15.17 -24.12
N LYS A 504 33.04 15.45 -23.48
CA LYS A 504 32.40 16.77 -23.54
C LYS A 504 33.32 17.88 -23.00
N ALA A 505 33.98 17.64 -21.86
CA ALA A 505 34.91 18.61 -21.29
C ALA A 505 36.13 18.87 -22.19
N ALA A 506 36.66 17.84 -22.86
CA ALA A 506 37.74 17.96 -23.82
C ALA A 506 37.30 18.77 -25.06
N ASP A 507 36.10 18.53 -25.60
CA ASP A 507 35.55 19.28 -26.73
C ASP A 507 35.32 20.76 -26.38
N GLU A 508 34.86 21.06 -25.17
CA GLU A 508 34.70 22.42 -24.67
C GLU A 508 36.05 23.13 -24.50
N ALA A 509 37.06 22.45 -23.97
CA ALA A 509 38.42 22.97 -23.85
C ALA A 509 39.05 23.27 -25.22
N LYS A 510 38.87 22.37 -26.19
CA LYS A 510 39.33 22.57 -27.57
C LYS A 510 38.65 23.78 -28.21
N LYS A 511 37.32 23.90 -28.09
CA LYS A 511 36.58 25.08 -28.59
C LYS A 511 37.04 26.38 -27.92
N ALA A 512 37.41 26.35 -26.64
CA ALA A 512 37.96 27.51 -25.94
C ALA A 512 39.35 27.88 -26.48
N ALA A 513 40.20 26.89 -26.75
CA ALA A 513 41.51 27.10 -27.34
C ALA A 513 41.41 27.72 -28.75
N ASP A 514 40.53 27.18 -29.61
CA ASP A 514 40.28 27.70 -30.96
C ASP A 514 39.76 29.15 -30.95
N ARG A 515 39.01 29.54 -29.91
CA ARG A 515 38.53 30.93 -29.72
C ARG A 515 39.65 31.86 -29.27
N ALA A 516 40.56 31.41 -28.43
CA ALA A 516 41.69 32.21 -27.97
C ALA A 516 42.69 32.47 -29.11
N GLU A 517 42.94 31.46 -29.95
CA GLU A 517 43.80 31.59 -31.14
C GLU A 517 43.24 32.59 -32.16
N LYS A 518 41.90 32.63 -32.35
CA LYS A 518 41.25 33.64 -33.20
C LYS A 518 41.30 35.07 -32.66
N ASN A 519 41.61 35.25 -31.38
CA ASN A 519 41.63 36.55 -30.72
C ASN A 519 43.06 37.09 -30.50
N ASP A 520 44.09 36.52 -31.14
CA ASP A 520 45.51 36.89 -30.98
C ASP A 520 45.99 36.91 -29.52
N ALA A 521 45.35 36.12 -28.64
CA ALA A 521 45.78 35.95 -27.26
C ALA A 521 46.61 34.66 -27.16
N PRO A 522 47.93 34.72 -26.87
CA PRO A 522 48.75 33.52 -26.75
C PRO A 522 48.31 32.70 -25.53
N LEU A 523 47.74 31.52 -25.78
CA LEU A 523 47.52 30.50 -24.76
C LEU A 523 48.86 30.11 -24.14
N LYS A 524 48.92 30.05 -22.82
CA LYS A 524 50.12 29.59 -22.12
C LYS A 524 50.35 28.12 -22.45
N ALA A 525 51.60 27.70 -22.62
CA ALA A 525 51.96 26.32 -22.96
C ALA A 525 51.33 25.27 -22.01
N ASP A 526 51.10 25.66 -20.76
CA ASP A 526 50.47 24.82 -19.72
C ASP A 526 49.01 24.47 -20.04
N GLU A 527 48.27 25.33 -20.75
CA GLU A 527 46.86 25.11 -21.09
C GLU A 527 46.69 24.14 -22.27
N ARG A 528 47.62 24.18 -23.24
CA ARG A 528 47.67 23.20 -24.33
C ARG A 528 47.96 21.79 -23.79
N LYS A 529 48.95 21.68 -22.90
CA LYS A 529 49.28 20.40 -22.25
C LYS A 529 48.09 19.82 -21.48
N LYS A 530 47.34 20.67 -20.76
CA LYS A 530 46.16 20.26 -20.00
C LYS A 530 45.01 19.76 -20.89
N SER A 531 44.85 20.33 -22.08
CA SER A 531 43.88 19.86 -23.09
C SER A 531 44.28 18.49 -23.66
N ASP A 532 45.55 18.30 -24.00
CA ASP A 532 46.05 17.03 -24.55
C ASP A 532 45.98 15.90 -23.53
N ASP A 533 46.31 16.17 -22.26
CA ASP A 533 46.19 15.21 -21.17
C ASP A 533 44.72 14.81 -20.91
N ALA A 534 43.77 15.75 -21.02
CA ALA A 534 42.34 15.48 -20.89
C ALA A 534 41.79 14.63 -22.04
N ALA A 535 42.22 14.91 -23.28
CA ALA A 535 41.83 14.11 -24.45
C ALA A 535 42.35 12.68 -24.36
N LYS A 536 43.58 12.49 -23.88
CA LYS A 536 44.16 11.17 -23.63
C LYS A 536 43.40 10.41 -22.54
N ALA A 537 43.09 11.06 -21.41
CA ALA A 537 42.32 10.46 -20.33
C ALA A 537 40.90 10.02 -20.77
N ALA A 538 40.25 10.81 -21.64
CA ALA A 538 38.95 10.44 -22.21
C ALA A 538 39.03 9.19 -23.10
N ALA A 539 40.05 9.09 -23.97
CA ALA A 539 40.26 7.94 -24.83
C ALA A 539 40.57 6.66 -24.03
N ASP A 540 41.38 6.76 -22.98
CA ASP A 540 41.71 5.64 -22.09
C ASP A 540 40.46 5.16 -21.31
N ALA A 541 39.60 6.09 -20.87
CA ALA A 541 38.33 5.77 -20.20
C ALA A 541 37.31 5.09 -21.13
N GLU A 542 37.20 5.55 -22.39
CA GLU A 542 36.33 4.95 -23.40
C GLU A 542 36.77 3.50 -23.70
N LYS A 543 38.08 3.28 -23.88
CA LYS A 543 38.65 1.94 -24.07
C LYS A 543 38.38 1.01 -22.89
N ALA A 544 38.55 1.50 -21.66
CA ALA A 544 38.27 0.72 -20.44
C ALA A 544 36.78 0.37 -20.28
N ALA A 545 35.87 1.25 -20.68
CA ALA A 545 34.43 0.98 -20.68
C ALA A 545 34.06 -0.12 -21.70
N GLN A 546 34.68 -0.08 -22.87
CA GLN A 546 34.46 -1.06 -23.94
C GLN A 546 35.00 -2.45 -23.58
N THR A 547 36.16 -2.53 -22.93
CA THR A 547 36.69 -3.80 -22.39
C THR A 547 35.75 -4.39 -21.32
N ALA A 548 35.27 -3.57 -20.38
CA ALA A 548 34.37 -4.03 -19.33
C ALA A 548 33.03 -4.58 -19.87
N GLU A 549 32.51 -3.98 -20.94
CA GLU A 549 31.31 -4.47 -21.62
C GLU A 549 31.53 -5.82 -22.32
N ASN A 550 32.67 -5.98 -23.00
CA ASN A 550 33.02 -7.23 -23.67
C ASN A 550 33.21 -8.37 -22.64
N ASP A 551 33.84 -8.09 -21.50
CA ASP A 551 33.99 -9.05 -20.41
C ASP A 551 32.63 -9.46 -19.81
N ALA A 552 31.69 -8.51 -19.68
CA ALA A 552 30.35 -8.81 -19.20
C ALA A 552 29.55 -9.68 -20.20
N LYS A 553 29.65 -9.37 -21.51
CA LYS A 553 29.03 -10.17 -22.58
C LYS A 553 29.61 -11.58 -22.63
N GLN A 554 30.93 -11.74 -22.49
CA GLN A 554 31.59 -13.04 -22.49
C GLN A 554 31.18 -13.88 -21.27
N LYS A 555 31.15 -13.30 -20.06
CA LYS A 555 30.68 -13.99 -18.84
C LYS A 555 29.22 -14.45 -18.95
N GLY A 556 28.37 -13.64 -19.59
CA GLY A 556 27.00 -14.04 -19.90
C GLY A 556 26.94 -15.28 -20.79
N ALA A 557 27.72 -15.30 -21.88
CA ALA A 557 27.81 -16.42 -22.81
C ALA A 557 28.34 -17.70 -22.15
N ASP A 558 29.41 -17.60 -21.35
CA ASP A 558 30.02 -18.74 -20.65
C ASP A 558 29.04 -19.36 -19.62
N SER A 559 28.23 -18.52 -18.96
CA SER A 559 27.22 -19.00 -18.01
C SER A 559 26.06 -19.75 -18.68
N ALA A 560 25.63 -19.32 -19.87
CA ALA A 560 24.62 -20.00 -20.67
C ALA A 560 25.12 -21.35 -21.20
N GLN A 561 26.40 -21.42 -21.58
CA GLN A 561 27.05 -22.65 -22.00
C GLN A 561 27.12 -23.67 -20.86
N ALA A 562 27.51 -23.23 -19.64
CA ALA A 562 27.61 -24.09 -18.46
C ALA A 562 26.26 -24.68 -17.99
N ASP A 563 25.18 -23.89 -18.09
CA ASP A 563 23.83 -24.38 -17.77
C ASP A 563 23.34 -25.42 -18.82
N THR A 564 23.78 -25.28 -20.09
CA THR A 564 23.49 -26.25 -21.17
C THR A 564 24.20 -27.60 -20.96
N ASP A 565 25.41 -27.60 -20.41
CA ASP A 565 26.17 -28.83 -20.15
C ASP A 565 25.73 -29.57 -18.89
N ARG A 566 25.19 -28.86 -17.89
CA ARG A 566 24.69 -29.47 -16.65
C ARG A 566 23.41 -30.28 -16.84
N ASP A 567 22.60 -29.94 -17.84
CA ASP A 567 21.31 -30.60 -18.12
C ASP A 567 21.47 -32.01 -18.73
N LYS A 568 22.70 -32.40 -19.13
CA LYS A 568 23.01 -33.71 -19.71
C LYS A 568 23.19 -34.85 -18.69
N THR A 569 23.19 -34.58 -17.37
CA THR A 569 23.62 -35.58 -16.36
C THR A 569 22.64 -35.85 -15.20
N GLY A 570 21.41 -35.34 -15.22
CA GLY A 570 20.47 -35.50 -14.09
C GLY A 570 19.09 -36.04 -14.48
N ALA A 571 18.58 -36.99 -13.69
CA ALA A 571 17.25 -37.60 -13.79
C ALA A 571 16.16 -36.57 -14.17
N GLY A 572 15.66 -36.72 -15.41
CA GLY A 572 14.95 -35.68 -16.13
C GLY A 572 13.44 -35.72 -15.93
N ILE A 573 12.85 -34.53 -15.93
CA ILE A 573 11.49 -34.27 -16.39
C ILE A 573 11.36 -34.95 -17.77
N SER A 574 10.28 -35.70 -18.01
CA SER A 574 10.07 -36.35 -19.30
C SER A 574 10.16 -35.35 -20.44
N ASP A 575 10.67 -35.79 -21.60
CA ASP A 575 10.79 -34.93 -22.79
C ASP A 575 9.42 -34.31 -23.16
N ASP A 576 8.32 -35.00 -22.88
CA ASP A 576 6.95 -34.49 -23.06
C ASP A 576 6.65 -33.29 -22.15
N ALA A 577 6.95 -33.39 -20.85
CA ALA A 577 6.72 -32.29 -19.91
C ALA A 577 7.66 -31.10 -20.19
N LYS A 578 8.87 -31.33 -20.71
CA LYS A 578 9.75 -30.26 -21.20
C LYS A 578 9.16 -29.58 -22.44
N ASN A 579 8.67 -30.37 -23.40
CA ASN A 579 8.05 -29.85 -24.62
C ASN A 579 6.79 -29.01 -24.32
N ASP A 580 5.97 -29.41 -23.36
CA ASP A 580 4.78 -28.65 -22.96
C ASP A 580 5.13 -27.31 -22.31
N ILE A 581 6.17 -27.29 -21.47
CA ILE A 581 6.69 -26.05 -20.88
C ILE A 581 7.24 -25.12 -21.98
N TYR A 582 8.03 -25.64 -22.92
CA TYR A 582 8.57 -24.83 -24.02
C TYR A 582 7.49 -24.30 -24.96
N LYS A 583 6.45 -25.09 -25.26
CA LYS A 583 5.29 -24.63 -26.03
C LYS A 583 4.56 -23.48 -25.34
N LYS A 584 4.34 -23.59 -24.03
CA LYS A 584 3.68 -22.55 -23.25
C LYS A 584 4.50 -21.25 -23.24
N LEU A 585 5.79 -21.35 -22.94
CA LEU A 585 6.69 -20.20 -22.90
C LEU A 585 6.85 -19.53 -24.28
N ALA A 586 6.93 -20.32 -25.35
CA ALA A 586 6.96 -19.80 -26.72
C ALA A 586 5.69 -19.01 -27.06
N GLY A 587 4.51 -19.50 -26.64
CA GLY A 587 3.24 -18.82 -26.81
C GLY A 587 3.14 -17.50 -26.03
N GLU A 588 3.63 -17.48 -24.78
CA GLU A 588 3.67 -16.26 -23.95
C GLU A 588 4.63 -15.21 -24.55
N ALA A 589 5.81 -15.62 -25.01
CA ALA A 589 6.77 -14.72 -25.67
C ALA A 589 6.23 -14.17 -27.01
N GLU A 590 5.52 -14.99 -27.78
CA GLU A 590 4.87 -14.57 -29.04
C GLU A 590 3.72 -13.59 -28.79
N ALA A 591 2.91 -13.81 -27.74
CA ALA A 591 1.88 -12.87 -27.33
C ALA A 591 2.46 -11.51 -26.93
N ALA A 592 3.55 -11.51 -26.14
CA ALA A 592 4.24 -10.29 -25.74
C ALA A 592 4.87 -9.55 -26.93
N ALA A 593 5.43 -10.28 -27.91
CA ALA A 593 5.96 -9.68 -29.13
C ALA A 593 4.86 -8.98 -29.95
N ASN A 594 3.68 -9.61 -30.07
CA ASN A 594 2.55 -9.04 -30.79
C ASN A 594 1.97 -7.80 -30.10
N GLU A 595 1.91 -7.79 -28.75
CA GLU A 595 1.48 -6.63 -27.98
C GLU A 595 2.44 -5.44 -28.16
N ALA A 596 3.75 -5.68 -28.01
CA ALA A 596 4.77 -4.64 -28.22
C ALA A 596 4.77 -4.11 -29.67
N GLN A 597 4.54 -4.98 -30.66
CA GLN A 597 4.39 -4.57 -32.06
C GLN A 597 3.15 -3.69 -32.27
N GLY A 598 2.01 -4.05 -31.66
CA GLY A 598 0.79 -3.24 -31.73
C GLY A 598 0.96 -1.85 -31.13
N GLU A 599 1.71 -1.73 -30.03
CA GLU A 599 2.08 -0.43 -29.46
C GLU A 599 3.00 0.36 -30.41
N ALA A 600 4.02 -0.27 -31.00
CA ALA A 600 4.90 0.37 -31.96
C ALA A 600 4.13 0.91 -33.18
N ASP A 601 3.22 0.09 -33.74
CA ASP A 601 2.38 0.48 -34.87
C ASP A 601 1.43 1.65 -34.51
N HIS A 602 0.93 1.70 -33.28
CA HIS A 602 0.11 2.83 -32.81
C HIS A 602 0.88 4.16 -32.79
N TYR A 603 2.11 4.17 -32.26
CA TYR A 603 2.93 5.38 -32.22
C TYR A 603 3.40 5.81 -33.61
N LYS A 604 3.65 4.84 -34.49
CA LYS A 604 3.92 5.09 -35.90
C LYS A 604 2.74 5.78 -36.60
N GLU A 605 1.51 5.35 -36.34
CA GLU A 605 0.31 5.99 -36.90
C GLU A 605 0.16 7.45 -36.42
N ILE A 606 0.46 7.73 -35.15
CA ILE A 606 0.49 9.10 -34.62
C ILE A 606 1.56 9.94 -35.34
N ASN A 607 2.78 9.42 -35.46
CA ASN A 607 3.90 10.10 -36.12
C ASN A 607 3.60 10.37 -37.61
N ASP A 608 2.98 9.43 -38.30
CA ASP A 608 2.57 9.58 -39.70
C ASP A 608 1.41 10.58 -39.87
N ALA A 609 0.47 10.60 -38.92
CA ALA A 609 -0.62 11.59 -38.90
C ALA A 609 -0.10 13.02 -38.70
N ASP A 610 0.90 13.22 -37.82
CA ASP A 610 1.55 14.51 -37.62
C ASP A 610 2.30 14.98 -38.88
N LYS A 611 3.08 14.10 -39.51
CA LYS A 611 3.72 14.40 -40.80
C LYS A 611 2.71 14.79 -41.87
N LYS A 612 1.59 14.06 -41.98
CA LYS A 612 0.51 14.36 -42.94
C LYS A 612 -0.18 15.70 -42.65
N ALA A 613 -0.21 16.13 -41.39
CA ALA A 613 -0.74 17.42 -40.97
C ALA A 613 0.28 18.57 -41.12
N GLY A 614 1.50 18.32 -41.64
CA GLY A 614 2.56 19.31 -41.75
C GLY A 614 3.19 19.70 -40.41
N ARG A 615 3.07 18.84 -39.39
CA ARG A 615 3.73 18.99 -38.08
C ARG A 615 4.93 18.05 -37.99
N ASP A 616 5.97 18.50 -37.32
CA ASP A 616 7.06 17.60 -36.92
C ASP A 616 6.54 16.63 -35.84
N PRO A 617 6.84 15.32 -35.94
CA PRO A 617 6.50 14.36 -34.90
C PRO A 617 7.10 14.73 -33.55
N ASP A 618 6.37 14.49 -32.45
CA ASP A 618 6.92 14.66 -31.10
C ASP A 618 8.13 13.71 -30.91
N PRO A 619 9.33 14.22 -30.57
CA PRO A 619 10.51 13.39 -30.34
C PRO A 619 10.29 12.24 -29.34
N LYS A 620 9.38 12.40 -28.38
CA LYS A 620 9.05 11.36 -27.41
C LYS A 620 8.27 10.20 -28.04
N ASN A 621 7.42 10.49 -29.02
CA ASN A 621 6.67 9.46 -29.72
C ASN A 621 7.57 8.67 -30.66
N VAL A 622 8.58 9.30 -31.25
CA VAL A 622 9.60 8.64 -32.08
C VAL A 622 10.46 7.69 -31.21
N ASP A 623 10.96 8.17 -30.06
CA ASP A 623 11.72 7.33 -29.11
C ASP A 623 10.87 6.16 -28.59
N TYR A 624 9.57 6.38 -28.35
CA TYR A 624 8.66 5.32 -27.90
C TYR A 624 8.38 4.27 -29.00
N GLU A 625 8.16 4.69 -30.25
CA GLU A 625 8.02 3.81 -31.41
C GLU A 625 9.25 2.90 -31.57
N GLU A 626 10.46 3.49 -31.56
CA GLU A 626 11.72 2.76 -31.73
C GLU A 626 11.96 1.75 -30.59
N ARG A 627 11.71 2.16 -29.34
CA ARG A 627 11.86 1.28 -28.18
C ARG A 627 10.88 0.11 -28.21
N LYS A 628 9.63 0.34 -28.61
CA LYS A 628 8.62 -0.73 -28.68
C LYS A 628 8.85 -1.67 -29.84
N ALA A 629 9.32 -1.18 -30.98
CA ALA A 629 9.77 -2.02 -32.09
C ALA A 629 10.97 -2.90 -31.68
N ALA A 630 11.91 -2.38 -30.90
CA ALA A 630 13.02 -3.17 -30.37
C ALA A 630 12.57 -4.25 -29.37
N GLU A 631 11.65 -3.92 -28.46
CA GLU A 631 11.04 -4.87 -27.52
C GLU A 631 10.30 -6.00 -28.25
N ALA A 632 9.53 -5.67 -29.29
CA ALA A 632 8.84 -6.64 -30.14
C ALA A 632 9.82 -7.59 -30.85
N ALA A 633 10.92 -7.05 -31.39
CA ALA A 633 11.95 -7.84 -32.05
C ALA A 633 12.67 -8.81 -31.08
N GLU A 634 12.98 -8.35 -29.86
CA GLU A 634 13.58 -9.18 -28.82
C GLU A 634 12.65 -10.32 -28.41
N LYS A 635 11.38 -10.03 -28.15
CA LYS A 635 10.38 -11.04 -27.73
C LYS A 635 10.08 -12.05 -28.83
N LYS A 636 10.09 -11.61 -30.09
CA LYS A 636 9.97 -12.51 -31.24
C LYS A 636 11.18 -13.45 -31.35
N ALA A 637 12.39 -12.93 -31.17
CA ALA A 637 13.60 -13.76 -31.16
C ALA A 637 13.60 -14.78 -30.02
N GLU A 638 13.11 -14.40 -28.84
CA GLU A 638 12.89 -15.30 -27.69
C GLU A 638 11.90 -16.42 -28.03
N ALA A 639 10.76 -16.09 -28.61
CA ALA A 639 9.76 -17.07 -29.05
C ALA A 639 10.33 -18.04 -30.09
N ASP A 640 11.06 -17.54 -31.09
CA ASP A 640 11.70 -18.37 -32.12
C ASP A 640 12.79 -19.28 -31.55
N ALA A 641 13.54 -18.82 -30.55
CA ALA A 641 14.52 -19.64 -29.86
C ALA A 641 13.85 -20.77 -29.05
N MET A 642 12.76 -20.48 -28.35
CA MET A 642 11.99 -21.49 -27.60
C MET A 642 11.35 -22.52 -28.54
N LYS A 643 10.82 -22.09 -29.70
CA LYS A 643 10.28 -23.00 -30.72
C LYS A 643 11.33 -23.98 -31.24
N LYS A 644 12.61 -23.59 -31.34
CA LYS A 644 13.72 -24.48 -31.74
C LYS A 644 14.09 -25.51 -30.68
N LEU A 645 13.74 -25.31 -29.42
CA LEU A 645 13.99 -26.24 -28.32
C LEU A 645 12.92 -27.33 -28.20
N ILE A 646 11.76 -27.14 -28.85
CA ILE A 646 10.72 -28.15 -28.94
C ILE A 646 11.23 -29.25 -29.89
N LYS A 647 11.60 -30.40 -29.34
CA LYS A 647 11.97 -31.57 -30.17
C LYS A 647 10.71 -32.10 -30.88
N PRO A 648 10.80 -32.46 -32.17
CA PRO A 648 9.69 -33.07 -32.89
C PRO A 648 9.26 -34.41 -32.30
#